data_AF-A0A8J2RK37-F1
#
_entry.id   AF-A0A8J2RK37-F1
#
_cell.length_a   1.000
_cell.length_b   1.000
_cell.length_c   1.000
_cell.angle_alpha   90.00
_cell.angle_beta   90.00
_cell.angle_gamma   90.00
#
_symmetry.space_group_name_H-M   'P 1'
#
loop_
_entity.id
_entity.type
_entity.pdbx_description
1 polymer ?
#
loop_
_entity_poly.entity_id
_entity_poly.type
_entity_poly.pdbx_seq_one_letter_code
_entity_poly.pdbx_strand_id
1 'polypeptide(L)'
;MKVTRKETGLLLLLVGLLVIAETSQQLDNSESPSSWAKLEISPDTLGSMEYGNFGIDIYEHTSNRKQNTSLGYCKYYFSPIALLDHESAVSFFNNVTKQPEMRFLIEMWNPKLKNEVIKYLSKLLKHHIYEEQVQVIPFDKVILTSTPSSSSFSLSSEWKTIRHHKDINFTLSCFAQDDCDRLATEMRSGPEQFDHFKLLFSFPSQKTQIRQMDIRIESVTSGKLVSNLLQKFGKNQKEVYLTAEDEKRMLTETATNIRIETFDDSDVVSYNSEKEIYNTLRELLITSRTTIQNSSDKMWESVFWNDDNYRPDKATKTLNEIYTNMEKEDQKKLAESYANTNKVGVSTAVRLPSISVAGSVDTDFSRQGSNSSEELSKLYKESKDHVEWDGEKFVPKPMDLFRINLANFRDSQLFQDRKVRVSYITAILTAPINFVRHSDLTITDEWQSLQFAVRDLEKLLNERTRDIVDIGKIPTSCRDLYQIGHIKSGLYSVMGTKTVETVYCNFFNVGEEMQKWIGYDNIKSLPTYFHVQRNSPFSIKNIPIPFHIEKLNVGKAMDLKSGKFTAPRAGTYYFSFTGVAQFSKSSTLLQFGISLYLNGHRIGMGWVEEANTANHQSSPLAVQTTANLKPGDQVWVQIWAMSTGVSLFECCDYYFTHFTGWILEEDIASSLL
;
A
#
# COMPACT_ATOMS: atom_id res chain seq x y z
N MET A 1 78.52 18.25 -58.03
CA MET A 1 78.28 17.72 -56.67
C MET A 1 76.79 17.56 -56.52
N LYS A 2 76.21 16.43 -56.95
CA LYS A 2 76.11 15.10 -56.32
C LYS A 2 74.63 14.97 -55.84
N VAL A 3 73.72 14.43 -56.67
CA VAL A 3 73.41 12.98 -56.89
C VAL A 3 72.63 12.46 -55.68
N THR A 4 71.39 11.91 -55.74
CA THR A 4 70.50 11.36 -56.79
C THR A 4 69.09 11.14 -56.16
N ARG A 5 67.95 11.37 -56.85
CA ARG A 5 67.10 10.42 -57.65
C ARG A 5 66.63 9.18 -56.88
N LYS A 6 65.44 8.59 -57.05
CA LYS A 6 64.37 8.56 -58.09
C LYS A 6 63.18 7.82 -57.40
N GLU A 7 61.92 8.23 -57.51
CA GLU A 7 60.94 8.01 -58.58
C GLU A 7 60.69 6.54 -59.05
N THR A 8 59.39 6.18 -59.05
CA THR A 8 58.64 5.20 -59.89
C THR A 8 58.63 3.70 -59.55
N GLY A 9 57.41 3.12 -59.56
CA GLY A 9 57.16 1.89 -60.35
C GLY A 9 56.60 0.63 -59.66
N LEU A 10 55.27 0.53 -59.59
CA LEU A 10 54.42 -0.56 -60.12
C LEU A 10 54.79 -2.08 -59.96
N LEU A 11 53.80 -2.80 -59.40
CA LEU A 11 53.29 -4.16 -59.71
C LEU A 11 54.03 -5.45 -59.29
N LEU A 12 53.18 -6.38 -58.80
CA LEU A 12 53.16 -7.85 -58.94
C LEU A 12 53.63 -8.74 -57.77
N LEU A 13 52.62 -9.46 -57.25
CA LEU A 13 52.58 -10.90 -56.91
C LEU A 13 53.64 -11.46 -55.94
N LEU A 14 53.18 -11.86 -54.75
CA LEU A 14 53.40 -13.23 -54.28
C LEU A 14 52.49 -13.57 -53.08
N VAL A 15 51.74 -14.65 -53.29
CA VAL A 15 50.93 -15.40 -52.33
C VAL A 15 51.84 -15.89 -51.20
N GLY A 16 51.52 -15.50 -49.97
CA GLY A 16 52.18 -15.98 -48.76
C GLY A 16 51.16 -16.63 -47.84
N LEU A 17 51.24 -17.96 -47.71
CA LEU A 17 50.57 -18.77 -46.69
C LEU A 17 50.83 -18.18 -45.30
N LEU A 18 49.76 -17.81 -44.61
CA LEU A 18 49.76 -17.60 -43.16
C LEU A 18 48.93 -18.71 -42.53
N VAL A 19 49.65 -19.74 -42.09
CA VAL A 19 49.20 -20.67 -41.07
C VAL A 19 49.00 -19.84 -39.80
N ILE A 20 47.75 -19.56 -39.44
CA ILE A 20 47.40 -19.11 -38.10
C ILE A 20 46.88 -20.34 -37.38
N ALA A 21 47.71 -20.84 -36.47
CA ALA A 21 47.34 -21.84 -35.49
C ALA A 21 46.15 -21.34 -34.68
N GLU A 22 45.12 -22.19 -34.58
CA GLU A 22 43.98 -22.02 -33.69
C GLU A 22 44.50 -21.83 -32.27
N THR A 23 44.43 -20.59 -31.78
CA THR A 23 44.42 -20.32 -30.35
C THR A 23 42.97 -20.26 -29.95
N SER A 24 42.55 -21.27 -29.21
CA SER A 24 41.27 -21.35 -28.53
C SER A 24 41.05 -20.09 -27.71
N GLN A 25 40.27 -19.15 -28.23
CA GLN A 25 39.63 -18.13 -27.40
C GLN A 25 38.56 -18.83 -26.58
N GLN A 26 38.96 -19.25 -25.38
CA GLN A 26 38.06 -19.46 -24.26
C GLN A 26 37.27 -18.15 -24.12
N LEU A 27 35.99 -18.18 -24.51
CA LEU A 27 35.04 -17.15 -24.11
C LEU A 27 35.01 -17.23 -22.58
N ASP A 28 35.62 -16.23 -21.91
CA ASP A 28 35.45 -16.03 -20.49
C ASP A 28 33.96 -15.84 -20.22
N ASN A 29 33.31 -16.92 -19.77
CA ASN A 29 32.11 -16.84 -18.95
C ASN A 29 32.50 -16.09 -17.68
N SER A 30 32.46 -14.76 -17.71
CA SER A 30 32.32 -13.98 -16.49
C SER A 30 30.93 -14.27 -15.93
N GLU A 31 30.82 -15.38 -15.19
CA GLU A 31 29.67 -15.64 -14.35
C GLU A 31 29.47 -14.42 -13.46
N SER A 32 28.38 -13.71 -13.67
CA SER A 32 27.94 -12.70 -12.72
C SER A 32 27.91 -13.33 -11.33
N PRO A 33 28.51 -12.70 -10.31
CA PRO A 33 28.64 -13.31 -8.98
C PRO A 33 27.27 -13.79 -8.52
N SER A 34 27.23 -15.02 -8.00
CA SER A 34 26.01 -15.65 -7.51
C SER A 34 25.27 -14.68 -6.57
N SER A 35 23.94 -14.71 -6.58
CA SER A 35 23.16 -13.79 -5.74
C SER A 35 23.51 -13.91 -4.25
N TRP A 36 23.97 -15.09 -3.81
CA TRP A 36 24.54 -15.33 -2.47
C TRP A 36 25.85 -14.56 -2.22
N ALA A 37 26.76 -14.52 -3.20
CA ALA A 37 28.01 -13.75 -3.10
C ALA A 37 27.75 -12.24 -2.96
N LYS A 38 26.68 -11.71 -3.58
CA LYS A 38 26.27 -10.31 -3.41
C LYS A 38 25.68 -10.00 -2.03
N LEU A 39 25.09 -10.99 -1.38
CA LEU A 39 24.57 -10.86 -0.01
C LEU A 39 25.64 -11.10 1.06
N GLU A 40 26.85 -11.47 0.66
CA GLU A 40 27.94 -11.85 1.57
C GLU A 40 27.55 -13.00 2.54
N ILE A 41 26.64 -13.88 2.14
CA ILE A 41 26.21 -15.07 2.90
C ILE A 41 26.89 -16.31 2.32
N SER A 42 27.42 -17.17 3.19
CA SER A 42 27.98 -18.47 2.79
C SER A 42 26.89 -19.33 2.14
N PRO A 43 27.10 -19.90 0.95
CA PRO A 43 26.12 -20.79 0.32
C PRO A 43 25.98 -22.11 1.08
N ASP A 44 27.02 -22.52 1.81
CA ASP A 44 27.00 -23.73 2.65
C ASP A 44 26.27 -23.43 3.97
N THR A 45 25.38 -24.34 4.37
CA THR A 45 24.70 -24.28 5.67
C THR A 45 25.71 -24.48 6.80
N LEU A 46 25.65 -23.62 7.81
CA LEU A 46 26.39 -23.76 9.07
C LEU A 46 25.81 -24.92 9.91
N GLY A 47 24.51 -25.13 9.79
CA GLY A 47 23.79 -26.25 10.39
C GLY A 47 22.29 -26.12 10.15
N SER A 48 21.57 -27.20 10.43
CA SER A 48 20.11 -27.24 10.30
C SER A 48 19.51 -27.68 11.63
N MET A 49 18.47 -26.99 12.08
CA MET A 49 17.76 -27.32 13.33
C MET A 49 16.31 -27.70 13.04
N GLU A 50 15.74 -28.55 13.88
CA GLU A 50 14.31 -28.88 13.81
C GLU A 50 13.50 -27.80 14.54
N TYR A 51 12.40 -27.37 13.93
CA TYR A 51 11.41 -26.48 14.53
C TYR A 51 10.00 -27.04 14.26
N GLY A 52 9.39 -27.63 15.29
CA GLY A 52 8.16 -28.40 15.12
C GLY A 52 8.42 -29.65 14.29
N ASN A 53 7.84 -29.72 13.10
CA ASN A 53 7.95 -30.85 12.16
C ASN A 53 8.79 -30.52 10.90
N PHE A 54 9.52 -29.41 10.88
CA PHE A 54 10.32 -29.01 9.72
C PHE A 54 11.70 -28.47 10.10
N GLY A 55 12.63 -28.51 9.15
CA GLY A 55 14.00 -28.05 9.31
C GLY A 55 14.17 -26.57 9.00
N ILE A 56 15.06 -25.91 9.74
CA ILE A 56 15.49 -24.53 9.54
C ILE A 56 16.97 -24.54 9.24
N ASP A 57 17.34 -24.05 8.06
CA ASP A 57 18.72 -23.93 7.65
C ASP A 57 19.32 -22.62 8.16
N ILE A 58 20.51 -22.72 8.73
CA ILE A 58 21.24 -21.60 9.30
C ILE A 58 22.54 -21.43 8.55
N TYR A 59 22.88 -20.18 8.25
CA TYR A 59 23.99 -19.75 7.44
C TYR A 59 24.82 -18.72 8.21
N GLU A 60 26.06 -18.55 7.78
CA GLU A 60 26.96 -17.54 8.33
C GLU A 60 27.31 -16.48 7.30
N HIS A 61 27.59 -15.28 7.79
CA HIS A 61 28.15 -14.22 6.96
C HIS A 61 29.59 -14.59 6.55
N THR A 62 29.96 -14.35 5.30
CA THR A 62 31.28 -14.68 4.73
C THR A 62 32.43 -14.00 5.47
N SER A 63 32.19 -12.86 6.12
CA SER A 63 33.19 -12.18 6.96
C SER A 63 33.51 -12.93 8.26
N ASN A 64 32.65 -13.83 8.74
CA ASN A 64 32.88 -14.56 9.99
C ASN A 64 34.14 -15.43 9.91
N ARG A 65 34.51 -15.91 8.71
CA ARG A 65 35.72 -16.72 8.46
C ARG A 65 37.01 -15.91 8.31
N LYS A 66 36.95 -14.57 8.31
CA LYS A 66 38.15 -13.71 8.19
C LYS A 66 38.91 -13.66 9.52
N GLN A 67 40.24 -13.78 9.46
CA GLN A 67 41.13 -13.90 10.64
C GLN A 67 41.02 -12.74 11.66
N ASN A 68 40.49 -11.58 11.27
CA ASN A 68 40.39 -10.37 12.12
C ASN A 68 38.97 -10.09 12.65
N THR A 69 37.99 -10.95 12.40
CA THR A 69 36.61 -10.72 12.85
C THR A 69 36.47 -11.10 14.32
N SER A 70 36.19 -10.13 15.21
CA SER A 70 35.91 -10.42 16.62
C SER A 70 34.54 -11.08 16.77
N LEU A 71 34.39 -11.99 17.75
CA LEU A 71 33.15 -12.77 17.96
C LEU A 71 31.88 -11.93 18.10
N GLY A 72 31.97 -10.70 18.63
CA GLY A 72 30.83 -9.78 18.75
C GLY A 72 30.34 -9.17 17.44
N TYR A 73 31.09 -9.32 16.34
CA TYR A 73 30.74 -8.81 15.01
C TYR A 73 30.32 -9.90 14.04
N CYS A 74 30.33 -11.17 14.47
CA CYS A 74 29.83 -12.27 13.65
C CYS A 74 28.33 -12.11 13.41
N LYS A 75 27.90 -12.39 12.18
CA LYS A 75 26.48 -12.37 11.77
C LYS A 75 26.04 -13.73 11.24
N TYR A 76 24.83 -14.13 11.58
CA TYR A 76 24.22 -15.40 11.22
C TYR A 76 22.85 -15.16 10.62
N TYR A 77 22.47 -15.99 9.66
CA TYR A 77 21.21 -15.90 8.95
C TYR A 77 20.45 -17.23 9.04
N PHE A 78 19.12 -17.19 9.11
CA PHE A 78 18.30 -18.40 8.99
C PHE A 78 17.31 -18.28 7.84
N SER A 79 16.96 -19.42 7.23
CA SER A 79 16.00 -19.46 6.12
C SER A 79 14.62 -18.95 6.55
N PRO A 80 13.91 -18.21 5.67
CA PRO A 80 12.52 -17.88 5.93
C PRO A 80 11.67 -19.15 5.98
N ILE A 81 10.60 -19.09 6.75
CA ILE A 81 9.61 -20.16 6.88
C ILE A 81 8.35 -19.81 6.10
N ALA A 82 7.39 -20.73 6.08
CA ALA A 82 6.06 -20.47 5.53
C ALA A 82 5.02 -21.15 6.43
N LEU A 83 4.74 -20.53 7.58
CA LEU A 83 3.75 -21.03 8.54
C LEU A 83 2.35 -20.57 8.13
N LEU A 84 1.50 -21.50 7.73
CA LEU A 84 0.11 -21.18 7.40
C LEU A 84 -0.71 -20.93 8.67
N ASP A 85 -1.28 -19.74 8.80
CA ASP A 85 -2.37 -19.48 9.74
C ASP A 85 -3.66 -19.99 9.12
N HIS A 86 -3.97 -21.26 9.37
CA HIS A 86 -5.09 -21.94 8.74
C HIS A 86 -6.46 -21.38 9.18
N GLU A 87 -6.54 -20.77 10.36
CA GLU A 87 -7.78 -20.17 10.88
C GLU A 87 -8.12 -18.84 10.19
N SER A 88 -7.10 -18.12 9.71
CA SER A 88 -7.25 -16.85 8.98
C SER A 88 -7.94 -16.96 7.62
N ALA A 89 -8.10 -18.17 7.09
CA ALA A 89 -8.73 -18.44 5.80
C ALA A 89 -10.13 -17.81 5.75
N VAL A 90 -10.45 -17.02 4.73
CA VAL A 90 -11.78 -16.41 4.51
C VAL A 90 -12.09 -16.34 3.03
N SER A 91 -13.34 -16.60 2.66
CA SER A 91 -13.86 -16.44 1.30
C SER A 91 -14.71 -15.17 1.19
N PHE A 92 -14.64 -14.51 0.04
CA PHE A 92 -15.46 -13.33 -0.26
C PHE A 92 -15.55 -13.11 -1.77
N PHE A 93 -16.60 -12.41 -2.22
CA PHE A 93 -16.74 -12.01 -3.61
C PHE A 93 -16.18 -10.60 -3.82
N ASN A 94 -15.15 -10.47 -4.66
CA ASN A 94 -14.59 -9.16 -4.98
C ASN A 94 -15.42 -8.47 -6.05
N ASN A 95 -16.22 -7.48 -5.64
CA ASN A 95 -17.11 -6.73 -6.52
C ASN A 95 -16.40 -5.88 -7.59
N VAL A 96 -15.11 -5.59 -7.41
CA VAL A 96 -14.30 -4.80 -8.35
C VAL A 96 -13.75 -5.69 -9.46
N THR A 97 -13.11 -6.80 -9.09
CA THR A 97 -12.56 -7.77 -10.05
C THR A 97 -13.64 -8.70 -10.62
N LYS A 98 -14.85 -8.67 -10.05
CA LYS A 98 -15.96 -9.59 -10.34
C LYS A 98 -15.53 -11.05 -10.22
N GLN A 99 -14.72 -11.35 -9.21
CA GLN A 99 -14.16 -12.67 -8.99
C GLN A 99 -14.29 -13.12 -7.52
N PRO A 100 -14.70 -14.37 -7.28
CA PRO A 100 -14.58 -15.00 -5.98
C PRO A 100 -13.12 -15.13 -5.55
N GLU A 101 -12.82 -14.73 -4.32
CA GLU A 101 -11.47 -14.76 -3.76
C GLU A 101 -11.47 -15.42 -2.38
N MET A 102 -10.41 -16.17 -2.09
CA MET A 102 -10.11 -16.70 -0.77
C MET A 102 -8.80 -16.09 -0.30
N ARG A 103 -8.77 -15.57 0.92
CA ARG A 103 -7.59 -14.96 1.54
C ARG A 103 -7.19 -15.71 2.80
N PHE A 104 -5.89 -15.84 3.02
CA PHE A 104 -5.29 -16.40 4.23
C PHE A 104 -3.92 -15.80 4.48
N LEU A 105 -3.42 -15.95 5.69
CA LEU A 105 -2.17 -15.38 6.17
C LEU A 105 -1.08 -16.47 6.24
N ILE A 106 0.13 -16.12 5.83
CA ILE A 106 1.32 -16.95 6.03
C ILE A 106 2.39 -16.14 6.76
N GLU A 107 2.91 -16.66 7.87
CA GLU A 107 4.02 -16.09 8.64
C GLU A 107 5.37 -16.64 8.12
N MET A 108 6.30 -15.73 7.82
CA MET A 108 7.60 -16.01 7.19
C MET A 108 8.77 -16.03 8.15
N TRP A 109 8.59 -15.51 9.37
CA TRP A 109 9.49 -15.64 10.50
C TRP A 109 8.78 -15.15 11.76
N ASN A 110 9.21 -15.61 12.94
CA ASN A 110 8.70 -15.08 14.21
C ASN A 110 9.78 -15.01 15.29
N PRO A 111 9.56 -14.21 16.36
CA PRO A 111 10.52 -14.08 17.45
C PRO A 111 10.83 -15.40 18.17
N LYS A 112 9.85 -16.32 18.26
CA LYS A 112 10.05 -17.63 18.90
C LYS A 112 11.08 -18.47 18.14
N LEU A 113 10.94 -18.57 16.82
CA LEU A 113 11.90 -19.24 15.96
C LEU A 113 13.30 -18.59 16.09
N LYS A 114 13.38 -17.26 16.03
CA LYS A 114 14.64 -16.54 16.19
C LYS A 114 15.35 -16.90 17.51
N ASN A 115 14.60 -16.99 18.61
CA ASN A 115 15.13 -17.38 19.91
C ASN A 115 15.62 -18.84 19.94
N GLU A 116 14.90 -19.77 19.31
CA GLU A 116 15.35 -21.16 19.16
C GLU A 116 16.62 -21.28 18.31
N VAL A 117 16.74 -20.49 17.23
CA VAL A 117 17.96 -20.38 16.42
C VAL A 117 19.13 -19.87 17.24
N ILE A 118 18.93 -18.84 18.08
CA ILE A 118 19.97 -18.31 18.99
C ILE A 118 20.45 -19.38 19.98
N LYS A 119 19.52 -20.15 20.58
CA LYS A 119 19.86 -21.24 21.50
C LYS A 119 20.65 -22.34 20.79
N TYR A 120 20.20 -22.74 19.60
CA TYR A 120 20.87 -23.74 18.78
C TYR A 120 22.30 -23.30 18.42
N LEU A 121 22.45 -22.08 17.90
CA LEU A 121 23.75 -21.52 17.55
C LEU A 121 24.69 -21.39 18.75
N SER A 122 24.16 -20.94 19.90
CA SER A 122 24.97 -20.81 21.13
C SER A 122 25.53 -22.16 21.59
N LYS A 123 24.74 -23.23 21.44
CA LYS A 123 25.16 -24.60 21.73
C LYS A 123 26.16 -25.12 20.70
N LEU A 124 25.92 -24.88 19.42
CA LEU A 124 26.77 -25.33 18.31
C LEU A 124 28.17 -24.68 18.36
N LEU A 125 28.21 -23.36 18.58
CA LEU A 125 29.43 -22.55 18.57
C LEU A 125 30.11 -22.44 19.94
N LYS A 126 29.47 -22.96 21.00
CA LYS A 126 29.98 -22.98 22.38
C LYS A 126 30.30 -21.59 22.95
N HIS A 127 29.60 -20.56 22.50
CA HIS A 127 29.62 -19.22 23.07
C HIS A 127 28.23 -18.58 22.99
N HIS A 128 27.99 -17.54 23.79
CA HIS A 128 26.71 -16.82 23.75
C HIS A 128 26.55 -16.08 22.41
N ILE A 129 25.38 -16.21 21.80
CA ILE A 129 24.97 -15.47 20.61
C ILE A 129 23.95 -14.43 21.02
N TYR A 130 24.18 -13.18 20.65
CA TYR A 130 23.25 -12.10 20.93
C TYR A 130 22.20 -11.96 19.82
N GLU A 131 21.06 -11.36 20.16
CA GLU A 131 19.90 -11.28 19.27
C GLU A 131 20.20 -10.50 17.99
N GLU A 132 21.00 -9.43 18.07
CA GLU A 132 21.40 -8.57 16.97
C GLU A 132 22.28 -9.27 15.92
N GLN A 133 22.88 -10.41 16.30
CA GLN A 133 23.75 -11.21 15.44
C GLN A 133 22.97 -12.15 14.53
N VAL A 134 21.67 -12.38 14.79
CA VAL A 134 20.85 -13.35 14.07
C VAL A 134 19.73 -12.65 13.32
N GLN A 135 19.62 -12.89 12.02
CA GLN A 135 18.60 -12.29 11.17
C GLN A 135 18.02 -13.33 10.20
N VAL A 136 16.80 -13.10 9.69
CA VAL A 136 16.31 -13.89 8.55
C VAL A 136 17.11 -13.51 7.30
N ILE A 137 17.34 -14.44 6.38
CA ILE A 137 17.98 -14.12 5.09
C ILE A 137 17.19 -12.99 4.41
N PRO A 138 17.84 -11.92 3.93
CA PRO A 138 17.15 -10.81 3.30
C PRO A 138 16.52 -11.22 1.96
N PHE A 139 15.23 -10.92 1.80
CA PHE A 139 14.47 -11.03 0.56
C PHE A 139 13.61 -9.78 0.38
N ASP A 140 13.33 -9.39 -0.86
CA ASP A 140 12.50 -8.21 -1.19
C ASP A 140 11.13 -8.59 -1.72
N LYS A 141 10.99 -9.81 -2.27
CA LYS A 141 9.74 -10.28 -2.85
C LYS A 141 9.45 -11.74 -2.48
N VAL A 142 8.17 -12.02 -2.32
CA VAL A 142 7.65 -13.38 -2.11
C VAL A 142 6.51 -13.66 -3.09
N ILE A 143 6.34 -14.92 -3.44
CA ILE A 143 5.17 -15.39 -4.19
C ILE A 143 4.76 -16.77 -3.70
N LEU A 144 3.45 -17.02 -3.69
CA LEU A 144 2.86 -18.32 -3.39
C LEU A 144 2.71 -19.11 -4.68
N THR A 145 3.22 -20.33 -4.68
CA THR A 145 3.11 -21.24 -5.83
C THR A 145 2.57 -22.60 -5.39
N SER A 146 2.08 -23.36 -6.36
CA SER A 146 1.58 -24.72 -6.22
C SER A 146 2.23 -25.57 -7.29
N THR A 147 2.68 -26.77 -6.93
CA THR A 147 3.15 -27.80 -7.87
C THR A 147 2.00 -28.41 -8.68
N PRO A 148 0.88 -28.87 -8.08
CA PRO A 148 -0.26 -29.35 -8.85
C PRO A 148 -1.06 -28.19 -9.46
N SER A 149 -1.62 -28.42 -10.64
CA SER A 149 -2.69 -27.58 -11.19
C SER A 149 -3.98 -27.81 -10.40
N SER A 150 -4.69 -26.72 -10.10
CA SER A 150 -5.96 -26.79 -9.41
C SER A 150 -7.10 -26.52 -10.37
N SER A 151 -8.12 -27.37 -10.28
CA SER A 151 -9.33 -27.22 -11.08
C SER A 151 -10.37 -26.31 -10.43
N SER A 152 -10.11 -25.80 -9.21
CA SER A 152 -11.03 -24.97 -8.41
C SER A 152 -10.51 -23.54 -8.18
N PHE A 153 -9.20 -23.30 -8.32
CA PHE A 153 -8.61 -21.98 -8.09
C PHE A 153 -7.40 -21.71 -8.98
N SER A 154 -7.06 -20.43 -9.11
CA SER A 154 -5.83 -19.92 -9.71
C SER A 154 -5.02 -19.11 -8.69
N LEU A 155 -3.70 -19.20 -8.78
CA LEU A 155 -2.76 -18.38 -7.99
C LEU A 155 -2.38 -17.11 -8.74
N SER A 156 -2.06 -16.05 -8.00
CA SER A 156 -1.49 -14.84 -8.59
C SER A 156 -0.06 -15.10 -9.07
N SER A 157 0.27 -14.60 -10.27
CA SER A 157 1.63 -14.57 -10.82
C SER A 157 2.41 -13.31 -10.44
N GLU A 158 1.87 -12.48 -9.54
CA GLU A 158 2.52 -11.26 -9.08
C GLU A 158 3.34 -11.47 -7.80
N TRP A 159 4.60 -11.07 -7.88
CA TRP A 159 5.49 -10.98 -6.72
C TRP A 159 5.01 -9.90 -5.75
N LYS A 160 4.82 -10.27 -4.48
CA LYS A 160 4.51 -9.33 -3.40
C LYS A 160 5.80 -8.76 -2.82
N THR A 161 5.92 -7.44 -2.81
CA THR A 161 7.06 -6.76 -2.17
C THR A 161 6.93 -6.75 -0.66
N ILE A 162 7.99 -7.16 0.05
CA ILE A 162 8.02 -7.22 1.51
C ILE A 162 8.90 -6.08 2.03
N ARG A 163 8.33 -5.30 2.96
CA ARG A 163 9.08 -4.31 3.75
C ARG A 163 8.84 -4.59 5.23
N HIS A 164 9.67 -5.45 5.83
CA HIS A 164 9.71 -5.74 7.27
C HIS A 164 8.46 -6.39 7.89
N HIS A 165 7.56 -6.95 7.07
CA HIS A 165 6.41 -7.68 7.60
C HIS A 165 6.82 -9.13 7.88
N LYS A 166 6.42 -9.64 9.05
CA LYS A 166 6.67 -11.03 9.45
C LYS A 166 5.65 -12.00 8.85
N ASP A 167 4.48 -11.48 8.48
CA ASP A 167 3.32 -12.20 7.98
C ASP A 167 2.72 -11.45 6.78
N ILE A 168 2.12 -12.19 5.84
CA ILE A 168 1.53 -11.60 4.64
C ILE A 168 0.29 -12.36 4.20
N ASN A 169 -0.71 -11.60 3.74
CA ASN A 169 -1.92 -12.17 3.18
C ASN A 169 -1.70 -12.63 1.74
N PHE A 170 -2.06 -13.87 1.44
CA PHE A 170 -2.16 -14.42 0.10
C PHE A 170 -3.62 -14.58 -0.31
N THR A 171 -3.85 -14.54 -1.62
CA THR A 171 -5.19 -14.67 -2.19
C THR A 171 -5.19 -15.75 -3.26
N LEU A 172 -6.15 -16.68 -3.19
CA LEU A 172 -6.53 -17.57 -4.28
C LEU A 172 -7.73 -16.95 -4.98
N SER A 173 -7.74 -17.01 -6.31
CA SER A 173 -8.91 -16.59 -7.08
C SER A 173 -9.64 -17.84 -7.55
N CYS A 174 -10.89 -18.04 -7.12
CA CYS A 174 -11.66 -19.23 -7.47
C CYS A 174 -12.41 -19.03 -8.79
N PHE A 175 -12.82 -20.13 -9.41
CA PHE A 175 -13.68 -20.10 -10.60
C PHE A 175 -15.15 -19.87 -10.22
N ALA A 176 -15.60 -20.49 -9.12
CA ALA A 176 -16.93 -20.29 -8.54
C ALA A 176 -16.84 -19.86 -7.05
N GLN A 177 -17.91 -19.24 -6.53
CA GLN A 177 -17.97 -18.82 -5.11
C GLN A 177 -17.95 -20.02 -4.17
N ASP A 178 -18.71 -21.06 -4.49
CA ASP A 178 -18.79 -22.31 -3.72
C ASP A 178 -17.42 -23.00 -3.60
N ASP A 179 -16.55 -22.88 -4.61
CA ASP A 179 -15.17 -23.39 -4.54
C ASP A 179 -14.37 -22.66 -3.45
N CYS A 180 -14.48 -21.33 -3.39
CA CYS A 180 -13.79 -20.52 -2.38
C CYS A 180 -14.33 -20.78 -0.97
N ASP A 181 -15.64 -20.92 -0.81
CA ASP A 181 -16.26 -21.23 0.48
C ASP A 181 -15.84 -22.63 0.98
N ARG A 182 -15.78 -23.61 0.07
CA ARG A 182 -15.28 -24.96 0.37
C ARG A 182 -13.80 -24.94 0.75
N LEU A 183 -12.95 -24.33 -0.07
CA LEU A 183 -11.50 -24.25 0.18
C LEU A 183 -11.18 -23.52 1.49
N ALA A 184 -11.90 -22.44 1.82
CA ALA A 184 -11.72 -21.74 3.09
C ALA A 184 -12.12 -22.61 4.28
N THR A 185 -13.22 -23.38 4.16
CA THR A 185 -13.65 -24.32 5.19
C THR A 185 -12.63 -25.44 5.38
N GLU A 186 -12.21 -26.07 4.28
CA GLU A 186 -11.25 -27.16 4.30
C GLU A 186 -9.88 -26.71 4.82
N MET A 187 -9.43 -25.50 4.50
CA MET A 187 -8.18 -24.96 5.06
C MET A 187 -8.26 -24.84 6.57
N ARG A 188 -9.39 -24.37 7.12
CA ARG A 188 -9.58 -24.30 8.58
C ARG A 188 -9.64 -25.67 9.24
N SER A 189 -10.35 -26.64 8.63
CA SER A 189 -10.64 -27.94 9.25
C SER A 189 -9.60 -29.03 8.97
N GLY A 190 -8.88 -28.95 7.86
CA GLY A 190 -7.94 -29.95 7.39
C GLY A 190 -6.77 -29.33 6.61
N PRO A 191 -5.95 -28.49 7.25
CA PRO A 191 -4.92 -27.69 6.56
C PRO A 191 -3.85 -28.53 5.84
N GLU A 192 -3.62 -29.77 6.26
CA GLU A 192 -2.58 -30.65 5.72
C GLU A 192 -2.74 -30.95 4.23
N GLN A 193 -3.96 -30.88 3.69
CA GLN A 193 -4.20 -31.05 2.25
C GLN A 193 -3.60 -29.92 1.38
N PHE A 194 -3.14 -28.83 2.00
CA PHE A 194 -2.53 -27.66 1.35
C PHE A 194 -0.99 -27.67 1.43
N ASP A 195 -0.36 -28.80 1.76
CA ASP A 195 1.10 -28.99 1.82
C ASP A 195 1.81 -28.81 0.47
N HIS A 196 1.08 -28.96 -0.63
CA HIS A 196 1.53 -28.76 -2.00
C HIS A 196 1.80 -27.28 -2.35
N PHE A 197 1.45 -26.35 -1.46
CA PHE A 197 1.84 -24.95 -1.58
C PHE A 197 3.28 -24.72 -1.09
N LYS A 198 3.97 -23.80 -1.77
CA LYS A 198 5.32 -23.35 -1.39
C LYS A 198 5.47 -21.85 -1.62
N LEU A 199 6.24 -21.21 -0.74
CA LEU A 199 6.68 -19.84 -0.93
C LEU A 199 8.02 -19.82 -1.65
N LEU A 200 8.08 -19.01 -2.70
CA LEU A 200 9.31 -18.71 -3.41
C LEU A 200 9.73 -17.29 -3.05
N PHE A 201 11.03 -17.09 -2.74
CA PHE A 201 11.58 -15.79 -2.38
C PHE A 201 12.61 -15.34 -3.42
N SER A 202 12.55 -14.05 -3.72
CA SER A 202 13.49 -13.38 -4.61
C SER A 202 14.41 -12.45 -3.83
N PHE A 203 15.64 -12.31 -4.33
CA PHE A 203 16.61 -11.36 -3.81
C PHE A 203 16.64 -10.07 -4.65
N PRO A 204 16.96 -8.91 -4.05
CA PRO A 204 17.04 -7.62 -4.76
C PRO A 204 17.96 -7.64 -6.00
N SER A 205 18.97 -8.51 -6.00
CA SER A 205 19.97 -8.58 -7.06
C SER A 205 19.59 -9.43 -8.26
N GLN A 206 18.43 -10.08 -8.24
CA GLN A 206 17.99 -10.99 -9.31
C GLN A 206 17.51 -10.23 -10.54
N LYS A 207 17.79 -10.80 -11.70
CA LYS A 207 17.41 -10.23 -13.00
C LYS A 207 16.38 -11.13 -13.68
N THR A 208 15.47 -10.50 -14.40
CA THR A 208 14.53 -11.18 -15.29
C THR A 208 15.27 -11.84 -16.45
N GLN A 209 14.91 -13.07 -16.75
CA GLN A 209 15.39 -13.85 -17.88
C GLN A 209 14.27 -14.01 -18.91
N ILE A 210 14.63 -14.34 -20.16
CA ILE A 210 13.67 -14.58 -21.24
C ILE A 210 13.95 -15.96 -21.83
N ARG A 211 12.89 -16.77 -21.94
CA ARG A 211 12.90 -18.09 -22.58
C ARG A 211 11.79 -18.14 -23.63
N GLN A 212 12.02 -18.89 -24.70
CA GLN A 212 10.98 -19.18 -25.68
C GLN A 212 10.24 -20.45 -25.26
N MET A 213 8.92 -20.39 -25.25
CA MET A 213 8.01 -21.47 -24.88
C MET A 213 7.18 -21.87 -26.11
N ASP A 214 6.99 -23.18 -26.30
CA ASP A 214 6.16 -23.72 -27.38
C ASP A 214 4.80 -24.17 -26.79
N ILE A 215 3.71 -23.63 -27.32
CA ILE A 215 2.36 -24.12 -27.04
C ILE A 215 2.05 -25.23 -28.04
N ARG A 216 2.05 -26.48 -27.57
CA ARG A 216 1.81 -27.68 -28.37
C ARG A 216 0.47 -28.32 -28.05
N ILE A 217 0.00 -29.16 -28.96
CA ILE A 217 -1.30 -29.84 -28.80
C ILE A 217 -1.30 -30.84 -27.62
N GLU A 218 -0.15 -31.46 -27.33
CA GLU A 218 -0.01 -32.40 -26.21
C GLU A 218 -0.27 -31.71 -24.87
N SER A 219 0.24 -30.50 -24.68
CA SER A 219 0.04 -29.70 -23.47
C SER A 219 -1.41 -29.23 -23.29
N VAL A 220 -2.15 -29.08 -24.39
CA VAL A 220 -3.59 -28.74 -24.38
C VAL A 220 -4.42 -29.98 -24.03
N THR A 221 -4.15 -31.10 -24.69
CA THR A 221 -4.92 -32.34 -24.55
C THR A 221 -4.65 -33.08 -23.25
N SER A 222 -3.51 -32.83 -22.58
CA SER A 222 -3.21 -33.32 -21.24
C SER A 222 -4.09 -32.70 -20.14
N GLY A 223 -4.78 -31.58 -20.43
CA GLY A 223 -5.72 -30.96 -19.50
C GLY A 223 -6.93 -31.85 -19.21
N LYS A 224 -7.34 -31.93 -17.94
CA LYS A 224 -8.48 -32.68 -17.45
C LYS A 224 -9.78 -32.25 -18.10
N LEU A 225 -10.04 -30.95 -18.23
CA LEU A 225 -11.28 -30.50 -18.87
C LEU A 225 -11.31 -30.88 -20.35
N VAL A 226 -10.22 -30.68 -21.10
CA VAL A 226 -10.14 -31.06 -22.53
C VAL A 226 -10.31 -32.58 -22.69
N SER A 227 -9.67 -33.37 -21.82
CA SER A 227 -9.84 -34.82 -21.77
C SER A 227 -11.30 -35.22 -21.52
N ASN A 228 -11.97 -34.57 -20.56
CA ASN A 228 -13.39 -34.81 -20.28
C ASN A 228 -14.30 -34.44 -21.47
N LEU A 229 -14.01 -33.33 -22.16
CA LEU A 229 -14.75 -32.93 -23.36
C LEU A 229 -14.61 -33.97 -24.47
N LEU A 230 -13.39 -34.46 -24.71
CA LEU A 230 -13.11 -35.48 -25.72
C LEU A 230 -13.76 -36.84 -25.40
N GLN A 231 -13.90 -37.19 -24.11
CA GLN A 231 -14.59 -38.39 -23.65
C GLN A 231 -16.12 -38.26 -23.73
N LYS A 232 -16.68 -37.14 -23.26
CA LYS A 232 -18.12 -36.91 -23.19
C LYS A 232 -18.75 -36.74 -24.57
N PHE A 233 -18.10 -35.97 -25.45
CA PHE A 233 -18.61 -35.71 -26.79
C PHE A 233 -17.93 -36.63 -27.80
N GLY A 234 -18.71 -37.52 -28.42
CA GLY A 234 -18.20 -38.50 -29.39
C GLY A 234 -17.62 -37.89 -30.68
N LYS A 235 -17.05 -38.73 -31.56
CA LYS A 235 -16.35 -38.31 -32.81
C LYS A 235 -17.19 -37.45 -33.76
N ASN A 236 -18.51 -37.55 -33.71
CA ASN A 236 -19.42 -36.84 -34.60
C ASN A 236 -19.69 -35.39 -34.16
N GLN A 237 -19.50 -35.09 -32.88
CA GLN A 237 -19.66 -33.74 -32.36
C GLN A 237 -18.37 -32.96 -32.61
N LYS A 238 -18.46 -31.95 -33.48
CA LYS A 238 -17.34 -31.07 -33.82
C LYS A 238 -17.29 -29.83 -32.95
N GLU A 239 -18.46 -29.35 -32.53
CA GLU A 239 -18.59 -28.07 -31.84
C GLU A 239 -19.23 -28.28 -30.48
N VAL A 240 -18.57 -27.74 -29.47
CA VAL A 240 -18.98 -27.80 -28.07
C VAL A 240 -18.88 -26.41 -27.47
N TYR A 241 -19.73 -26.13 -26.51
CA TYR A 241 -19.85 -24.83 -25.86
C TYR A 241 -19.48 -24.97 -24.38
N LEU A 242 -18.63 -24.05 -23.91
CA LEU A 242 -18.29 -23.93 -22.50
C LEU A 242 -18.99 -22.72 -21.88
N THR A 243 -19.29 -22.82 -20.59
CA THR A 243 -19.64 -21.66 -19.77
C THR A 243 -18.44 -20.72 -19.61
N ALA A 244 -18.65 -19.49 -19.16
CA ALA A 244 -17.55 -18.57 -18.85
C ALA A 244 -16.58 -19.12 -17.79
N GLU A 245 -17.10 -19.85 -16.80
CA GLU A 245 -16.31 -20.48 -15.74
C GLU A 245 -15.47 -21.64 -16.29
N ASP A 246 -16.06 -22.50 -17.11
CA ASP A 246 -15.37 -23.63 -17.74
C ASP A 246 -14.36 -23.18 -18.79
N GLU A 247 -14.62 -22.11 -19.55
CA GLU A 247 -13.63 -21.48 -20.45
C GLU A 247 -12.39 -21.07 -19.65
N LYS A 248 -12.59 -20.30 -18.57
CA LYS A 248 -11.49 -19.82 -17.73
C LYS A 248 -10.72 -20.98 -17.10
N ARG A 249 -11.44 -21.98 -16.59
CA ARG A 249 -10.86 -23.20 -16.03
C ARG A 249 -10.00 -23.94 -17.06
N MET A 250 -10.51 -24.12 -18.28
CA MET A 250 -9.77 -24.76 -19.38
C MET A 250 -8.46 -24.03 -19.66
N LEU A 251 -8.54 -22.71 -19.87
CA LEU A 251 -7.39 -21.90 -20.28
C LEU A 251 -6.34 -21.84 -19.18
N THR A 252 -6.75 -21.72 -17.91
CA THR A 252 -5.84 -21.73 -16.75
C THR A 252 -5.17 -23.08 -16.56
N GLU A 253 -5.92 -24.18 -16.71
CA GLU A 253 -5.37 -25.53 -16.62
C GLU A 253 -4.31 -25.76 -17.72
N THR A 254 -4.65 -25.44 -18.97
CA THR A 254 -3.72 -25.55 -20.10
C THR A 254 -2.48 -24.68 -19.92
N ALA A 255 -2.63 -23.42 -19.49
CA ALA A 255 -1.49 -22.54 -19.22
C ALA A 255 -0.56 -23.12 -18.13
N THR A 256 -1.15 -23.71 -17.09
CA THR A 256 -0.39 -24.34 -16.00
C THR A 256 0.40 -25.56 -16.48
N ASN A 257 -0.21 -26.42 -17.31
CA ASN A 257 0.47 -27.59 -17.88
C ASN A 257 1.67 -27.17 -18.75
N ILE A 258 1.48 -26.19 -19.64
CA ILE A 258 2.57 -25.68 -20.50
C ILE A 258 3.70 -25.09 -19.65
N ARG A 259 3.36 -24.39 -18.55
CA ARG A 259 4.35 -23.84 -17.62
C ARG A 259 5.17 -24.95 -16.97
N ILE A 260 4.51 -25.97 -16.41
CA ILE A 260 5.17 -27.11 -15.74
C ILE A 260 6.08 -27.88 -16.72
N GLU A 261 5.69 -28.00 -17.99
CA GLU A 261 6.51 -28.66 -19.01
C GLU A 261 7.77 -27.85 -19.39
N THR A 262 7.74 -26.52 -19.28
CA THR A 262 8.79 -25.63 -19.82
C THR A 262 9.72 -25.07 -18.75
N PHE A 263 9.23 -24.89 -17.53
CA PHE A 263 9.89 -24.15 -16.46
C PHE A 263 10.12 -25.02 -15.24
N ASP A 264 11.26 -24.78 -14.57
CA ASP A 264 11.56 -25.48 -13.34
C ASP A 264 10.64 -25.01 -12.21
N ASP A 265 10.55 -25.81 -11.16
CA ASP A 265 9.73 -25.56 -9.98
C ASP A 265 10.05 -24.24 -9.25
N SER A 266 11.27 -23.72 -9.45
CA SER A 266 11.75 -22.44 -8.93
C SER A 266 11.50 -21.25 -9.87
N ASP A 267 11.12 -21.49 -11.13
CA ASP A 267 10.95 -20.44 -12.12
C ASP A 267 9.55 -19.80 -12.03
N VAL A 268 9.52 -18.48 -11.89
CA VAL A 268 8.29 -17.70 -11.80
C VAL A 268 8.13 -16.84 -13.04
N VAL A 269 7.16 -17.22 -13.87
CA VAL A 269 6.75 -16.47 -15.05
C VAL A 269 6.15 -15.12 -14.64
N SER A 270 6.50 -14.05 -15.34
CA SER A 270 5.98 -12.71 -15.04
C SER A 270 4.50 -12.59 -15.39
N TYR A 271 3.78 -11.76 -14.64
CA TYR A 271 2.36 -11.49 -14.87
C TYR A 271 2.02 -11.12 -16.33
N ASN A 272 2.83 -10.27 -16.97
CA ASN A 272 2.59 -9.86 -18.35
C ASN A 272 2.75 -11.03 -19.33
N SER A 273 3.77 -11.88 -19.13
CA SER A 273 3.95 -13.07 -19.95
C SER A 273 2.86 -14.11 -19.69
N GLU A 274 2.40 -14.28 -18.45
CA GLU A 274 1.25 -15.15 -18.13
C GLU A 274 -0.02 -14.71 -18.86
N LYS A 275 -0.26 -13.39 -18.93
CA LYS A 275 -1.38 -12.81 -19.68
C LYS A 275 -1.24 -13.02 -21.19
N GLU A 276 -0.03 -12.92 -21.72
CA GLU A 276 0.25 -13.20 -23.14
C GLU A 276 -0.01 -14.67 -23.48
N ILE A 277 0.39 -15.60 -22.61
CA ILE A 277 0.08 -17.04 -22.73
C ILE A 277 -1.42 -17.25 -22.74
N TYR A 278 -2.14 -16.68 -21.76
CA TYR A 278 -3.58 -16.80 -21.66
C TYR A 278 -4.30 -16.27 -22.92
N ASN A 279 -3.92 -15.09 -23.41
CA ASN A 279 -4.51 -14.51 -24.61
C ASN A 279 -4.23 -15.37 -25.85
N THR A 280 -2.99 -15.86 -26.00
CA THR A 280 -2.61 -16.74 -27.10
C THR A 280 -3.42 -18.04 -27.07
N LEU A 281 -3.57 -18.66 -25.90
CA LEU A 281 -4.41 -19.86 -25.74
C LEU A 281 -5.86 -19.56 -26.07
N ARG A 282 -6.39 -18.42 -25.64
CA ARG A 282 -7.77 -18.05 -25.92
C ARG A 282 -8.02 -17.89 -27.42
N GLU A 283 -7.12 -17.21 -28.13
CA GLU A 283 -7.19 -17.07 -29.60
C GLU A 283 -7.08 -18.40 -30.35
N LEU A 284 -6.31 -19.34 -29.81
CA LEU A 284 -6.13 -20.67 -30.39
C LEU A 284 -7.33 -21.59 -30.15
N LEU A 285 -7.88 -21.57 -28.95
CA LEU A 285 -8.83 -22.59 -28.46
C LEU A 285 -10.29 -22.14 -28.59
N ILE A 286 -10.57 -20.84 -28.49
CA ILE A 286 -11.94 -20.29 -28.52
C ILE A 286 -12.24 -19.73 -29.90
N THR A 287 -13.22 -20.33 -30.59
CA THR A 287 -13.58 -19.96 -31.97
C THR A 287 -14.52 -18.76 -32.03
N SER A 288 -15.50 -18.69 -31.14
CA SER A 288 -16.48 -17.59 -31.09
C SER A 288 -17.24 -17.56 -29.76
N ARG A 289 -17.89 -16.44 -29.46
CA ARG A 289 -18.85 -16.28 -28.34
C ARG A 289 -20.27 -16.24 -28.87
N THR A 290 -21.21 -16.81 -28.15
CA THR A 290 -22.65 -16.78 -28.40
C THR A 290 -23.41 -16.68 -27.08
N THR A 291 -24.69 -16.33 -27.11
CA THR A 291 -25.53 -16.22 -25.91
C THR A 291 -26.76 -17.11 -26.07
N ILE A 292 -27.03 -17.95 -25.08
CA ILE A 292 -28.22 -18.80 -25.04
C ILE A 292 -29.25 -18.15 -24.11
N GLN A 293 -30.50 -18.08 -24.57
CA GLN A 293 -31.59 -17.40 -23.86
C GLN A 293 -32.79 -18.32 -23.57
N ASN A 294 -33.04 -19.30 -24.44
CA ASN A 294 -34.25 -20.12 -24.39
C ASN A 294 -33.94 -21.57 -23.99
N SER A 295 -34.82 -22.18 -23.20
CA SER A 295 -34.72 -23.58 -22.78
C SER A 295 -34.89 -24.58 -23.92
N SER A 296 -35.54 -24.19 -25.01
CA SER A 296 -35.78 -25.04 -26.19
C SER A 296 -34.67 -24.99 -27.25
N ASP A 297 -33.56 -24.33 -26.95
CA ASP A 297 -32.45 -24.20 -27.90
C ASP A 297 -31.73 -25.54 -28.07
N LYS A 298 -31.56 -26.00 -29.32
CA LYS A 298 -30.84 -27.24 -29.63
C LYS A 298 -29.38 -27.19 -29.19
N MET A 299 -28.83 -25.99 -28.97
CA MET A 299 -27.47 -25.80 -28.50
C MET A 299 -27.19 -26.46 -27.14
N TRP A 300 -28.21 -26.63 -26.27
CA TRP A 300 -28.04 -27.24 -24.95
C TRP A 300 -27.42 -28.64 -24.99
N GLU A 301 -27.68 -29.42 -26.04
CA GLU A 301 -27.09 -30.76 -26.22
C GLU A 301 -25.57 -30.71 -26.44
N SER A 302 -25.05 -29.55 -26.85
CA SER A 302 -23.63 -29.31 -27.13
C SER A 302 -22.94 -28.47 -26.05
N VAL A 303 -23.65 -28.09 -24.98
CA VAL A 303 -23.09 -27.37 -23.84
C VAL A 303 -22.46 -28.37 -22.87
N PHE A 304 -21.19 -28.14 -22.52
CA PHE A 304 -20.56 -28.88 -21.45
C PHE A 304 -21.18 -28.49 -20.10
N TRP A 305 -21.54 -29.51 -19.32
CA TRP A 305 -22.03 -29.37 -17.95
C TRP A 305 -21.55 -30.59 -17.17
N ASN A 306 -21.17 -30.42 -15.89
CA ASN A 306 -20.62 -31.52 -15.11
C ASN A 306 -21.66 -32.60 -14.82
N ASP A 307 -22.88 -32.21 -14.45
CA ASP A 307 -24.01 -33.10 -14.22
C ASP A 307 -25.22 -32.64 -15.04
N ASP A 308 -25.52 -33.38 -16.11
CA ASP A 308 -26.54 -33.02 -17.08
C ASP A 308 -27.93 -32.82 -16.47
N ASN A 309 -28.21 -33.40 -15.30
CA ASN A 309 -29.49 -33.28 -14.63
C ASN A 309 -29.74 -31.86 -14.09
N TYR A 310 -28.67 -31.15 -13.74
CA TYR A 310 -28.74 -29.78 -13.21
C TYR A 310 -28.44 -28.72 -14.27
N ARG A 311 -28.27 -29.12 -15.53
CA ARG A 311 -28.10 -28.19 -16.65
C ARG A 311 -29.35 -27.28 -16.75
N PRO A 312 -29.22 -25.98 -17.03
CA PRO A 312 -30.31 -25.01 -16.86
C PRO A 312 -31.61 -25.35 -17.62
N ASP A 313 -31.54 -25.93 -18.82
CA ASP A 313 -32.69 -26.42 -19.58
C ASP A 313 -33.43 -27.56 -18.86
N LYS A 314 -32.69 -28.52 -18.30
CA LYS A 314 -33.27 -29.65 -17.57
C LYS A 314 -33.73 -29.27 -16.18
N ALA A 315 -32.96 -28.41 -15.50
CA ALA A 315 -33.32 -27.88 -14.19
C ALA A 315 -34.63 -27.08 -14.28
N THR A 316 -34.79 -26.22 -15.28
CA THR A 316 -36.04 -25.46 -15.47
C THR A 316 -37.22 -26.37 -15.82
N LYS A 317 -37.01 -27.39 -16.66
CA LYS A 317 -38.04 -28.42 -16.92
C LYS A 317 -38.49 -29.09 -15.62
N THR A 318 -37.54 -29.57 -14.84
CA THR A 318 -37.77 -30.25 -13.55
C THR A 318 -38.46 -29.33 -12.54
N LEU A 319 -37.99 -28.09 -12.40
CA LEU A 319 -38.58 -27.09 -11.51
C LEU A 319 -40.02 -26.75 -11.90
N ASN A 320 -40.32 -26.63 -13.19
CA ASN A 320 -41.68 -26.38 -13.67
C ASN A 320 -42.61 -27.59 -13.43
N GLU A 321 -42.14 -28.81 -13.65
CA GLU A 321 -42.89 -30.04 -13.32
C GLU A 321 -43.22 -30.11 -11.83
N ILE A 322 -42.23 -29.84 -10.98
CA ILE A 322 -42.41 -29.81 -9.54
C ILE A 322 -43.39 -28.68 -9.15
N TYR A 323 -43.23 -27.47 -9.69
CA TYR A 323 -44.08 -26.32 -9.40
C TYR A 323 -45.55 -26.61 -9.71
N THR A 324 -45.85 -27.26 -10.84
CA THR A 324 -47.23 -27.62 -11.21
C THR A 324 -47.88 -28.60 -10.25
N ASN A 325 -47.10 -29.40 -9.53
CA ASN A 325 -47.58 -30.41 -8.59
C ASN A 325 -47.56 -29.96 -7.11
N MET A 326 -47.11 -28.73 -6.82
CA MET A 326 -47.06 -28.16 -5.47
C MET A 326 -48.36 -27.42 -5.08
N GLU A 327 -48.62 -27.31 -3.78
CA GLU A 327 -49.66 -26.43 -3.24
C GLU A 327 -49.34 -24.95 -3.47
N LYS A 328 -50.37 -24.08 -3.54
CA LYS A 328 -50.22 -22.64 -3.85
C LYS A 328 -49.24 -21.90 -2.92
N GLU A 329 -49.19 -22.28 -1.65
CA GLU A 329 -48.29 -21.65 -0.67
C GLU A 329 -46.83 -22.02 -0.94
N ASP A 330 -46.55 -23.26 -1.33
CA ASP A 330 -45.20 -23.72 -1.64
C ASP A 330 -44.73 -23.28 -3.04
N GLN A 331 -45.66 -23.16 -4.01
CA GLN A 331 -45.42 -22.49 -5.29
C GLN A 331 -44.88 -21.07 -5.06
N LYS A 332 -45.55 -20.29 -4.21
CA LYS A 332 -45.15 -18.92 -3.90
C LYS A 332 -43.76 -18.87 -3.26
N LYS A 333 -43.49 -19.71 -2.26
CA LYS A 333 -42.17 -19.79 -1.59
C LYS A 333 -41.06 -20.16 -2.58
N LEU A 334 -41.32 -21.13 -3.47
CA LEU A 334 -40.34 -21.55 -4.46
C LEU A 334 -40.05 -20.43 -5.47
N ALA A 335 -41.07 -19.78 -6.02
CA ALA A 335 -40.89 -18.64 -6.93
C ALA A 335 -40.13 -17.47 -6.26
N GLU A 336 -40.48 -17.12 -5.01
CA GLU A 336 -39.80 -16.07 -4.24
C GLU A 336 -38.32 -16.40 -3.98
N SER A 337 -37.97 -17.68 -3.80
CA SER A 337 -36.59 -18.13 -3.57
C SER A 337 -35.66 -17.90 -4.77
N TYR A 338 -36.20 -17.88 -6.00
CA TYR A 338 -35.46 -17.56 -7.23
C TYR A 338 -35.53 -16.08 -7.61
N ALA A 339 -36.59 -15.36 -7.21
CA ALA A 339 -36.75 -13.92 -7.46
C ALA A 339 -35.84 -13.03 -6.59
N ASN A 340 -35.45 -13.47 -5.39
CA ASN A 340 -34.69 -12.66 -4.41
C ASN A 340 -33.16 -12.67 -4.59
N THR A 341 -32.61 -13.30 -5.63
CA THR A 341 -31.15 -13.45 -5.81
C THR A 341 -30.39 -12.14 -6.09
N ASN A 342 -31.08 -11.03 -6.38
CA ASN A 342 -30.48 -9.72 -6.70
C ASN A 342 -30.38 -8.73 -5.51
N LYS A 343 -30.72 -9.12 -4.26
CA LYS A 343 -30.61 -8.24 -3.09
C LYS A 343 -29.54 -8.71 -2.09
N VAL A 344 -28.37 -8.09 -2.21
CA VAL A 344 -27.35 -7.87 -1.15
C VAL A 344 -26.62 -9.10 -0.63
N GLY A 345 -25.29 -9.04 -0.67
CA GLY A 345 -24.37 -10.05 -0.16
C GLY A 345 -24.47 -10.27 1.36
N VAL A 346 -25.38 -11.14 1.75
CA VAL A 346 -25.41 -11.77 3.07
C VAL A 346 -25.40 -13.27 2.84
N SER A 347 -24.37 -13.93 3.39
CA SER A 347 -24.34 -15.37 3.64
C SER A 347 -25.45 -15.70 4.64
N THR A 348 -26.66 -15.85 4.14
CA THR A 348 -27.72 -16.56 4.84
C THR A 348 -27.99 -17.78 4.01
N ALA A 349 -27.63 -18.95 4.55
CA ALA A 349 -28.20 -20.21 4.12
C ALA A 349 -29.72 -20.03 4.15
N VAL A 350 -30.31 -19.79 2.97
CA VAL A 350 -31.76 -19.78 2.81
C VAL A 350 -32.16 -21.22 3.11
N ARG A 351 -32.58 -21.47 4.35
CA ARG A 351 -33.30 -22.70 4.69
C ARG A 351 -34.50 -22.70 3.78
N LEU A 352 -34.45 -23.50 2.71
CA LEU A 352 -35.64 -23.85 1.96
C LEU A 352 -36.69 -24.25 3.01
N PRO A 353 -37.84 -23.58 3.06
CA PRO A 353 -38.92 -24.04 3.92
C PRO A 353 -39.20 -25.51 3.60
N SER A 354 -39.65 -26.29 4.59
CA SER A 354 -39.97 -27.71 4.40
C SER A 354 -41.09 -27.85 3.38
N ILE A 355 -40.75 -27.94 2.09
CA ILE A 355 -41.71 -28.07 1.00
C ILE A 355 -42.11 -29.54 0.93
N SER A 356 -43.38 -29.82 1.16
CA SER A 356 -43.94 -31.17 1.03
C SER A 356 -44.35 -31.41 -0.42
N VAL A 357 -43.60 -32.23 -1.14
CA VAL A 357 -44.03 -32.72 -2.47
C VAL A 357 -44.99 -33.89 -2.25
N ALA A 358 -46.25 -33.71 -2.66
CA ALA A 358 -47.27 -34.75 -2.56
C ALA A 358 -47.13 -35.75 -3.72
N GLY A 359 -46.69 -36.98 -3.42
CA GLY A 359 -46.77 -38.12 -4.35
C GLY A 359 -45.74 -38.11 -5.48
N SER A 360 -45.43 -39.31 -5.96
CA SER A 360 -44.38 -39.62 -6.95
C SER A 360 -44.45 -38.74 -8.21
N VAL A 361 -43.58 -37.74 -8.30
CA VAL A 361 -43.29 -37.07 -9.56
C VAL A 361 -42.35 -37.99 -10.33
N ASP A 362 -42.83 -38.56 -11.43
CA ASP A 362 -42.03 -39.37 -12.36
C ASP A 362 -41.10 -38.45 -13.17
N THR A 363 -40.16 -37.81 -12.47
CA THR A 363 -39.08 -37.06 -13.10
C THR A 363 -38.03 -38.05 -13.59
N ASP A 364 -37.16 -37.64 -14.53
CA ASP A 364 -35.98 -38.42 -14.96
C ASP A 364 -35.07 -38.85 -13.76
N PHE A 365 -35.28 -38.29 -12.56
CA PHE A 365 -34.61 -38.62 -11.30
C PHE A 365 -35.16 -39.86 -10.57
N SER A 366 -36.35 -40.34 -10.91
CA SER A 366 -37.05 -41.44 -10.21
C SER A 366 -36.34 -42.80 -10.27
N ARG A 367 -35.24 -42.91 -11.03
CA ARG A 367 -34.43 -44.13 -11.17
C ARG A 367 -33.40 -44.36 -10.06
N GLN A 368 -33.17 -43.42 -9.13
CA GLN A 368 -32.06 -43.51 -8.16
C GLN A 368 -32.45 -43.68 -6.67
N GLY A 369 -33.75 -43.79 -6.33
CA GLY A 369 -34.18 -44.32 -5.03
C GLY A 369 -33.78 -43.49 -3.79
N SER A 370 -33.87 -42.16 -3.84
CA SER A 370 -33.49 -41.26 -2.74
C SER A 370 -34.65 -40.38 -2.22
N ASN A 371 -34.45 -39.72 -1.07
CA ASN A 371 -35.45 -38.91 -0.34
C ASN A 371 -35.67 -37.54 -1.02
N SER A 372 -36.93 -37.17 -1.31
CA SER A 372 -37.31 -35.99 -2.12
C SER A 372 -36.83 -34.63 -1.61
N SER A 373 -36.52 -34.48 -0.31
CA SER A 373 -36.10 -33.19 0.28
C SER A 373 -34.62 -32.85 0.06
N GLU A 374 -33.73 -33.85 0.00
CA GLU A 374 -32.29 -33.62 -0.25
C GLU A 374 -32.05 -33.30 -1.72
N GLU A 375 -32.78 -33.97 -2.62
CA GLU A 375 -32.73 -33.72 -4.06
C GLU A 375 -33.22 -32.33 -4.44
N LEU A 376 -34.32 -31.85 -3.82
CA LEU A 376 -34.79 -30.47 -4.00
C LEU A 376 -33.77 -29.44 -3.52
N SER A 377 -33.11 -29.72 -2.39
CA SER A 377 -32.07 -28.84 -1.83
C SER A 377 -30.86 -28.78 -2.75
N LYS A 378 -30.45 -29.93 -3.32
CA LYS A 378 -29.39 -30.02 -4.31
C LYS A 378 -29.78 -29.31 -5.61
N LEU A 379 -30.98 -29.55 -6.13
CA LEU A 379 -31.50 -28.89 -7.33
C LEU A 379 -31.50 -27.37 -7.19
N TYR A 380 -31.98 -26.85 -6.05
CA TYR A 380 -31.91 -25.42 -5.77
C TYR A 380 -30.48 -24.90 -5.73
N LYS A 381 -29.60 -25.58 -5.00
CA LYS A 381 -28.20 -25.16 -4.86
C LYS A 381 -27.47 -25.09 -6.20
N GLU A 382 -27.67 -26.08 -7.07
CA GLU A 382 -26.99 -26.19 -8.37
C GLU A 382 -27.62 -25.30 -9.46
N SER A 383 -28.87 -24.86 -9.31
CA SER A 383 -29.59 -24.12 -10.37
C SER A 383 -29.91 -22.65 -10.06
N LYS A 384 -29.89 -22.21 -8.79
CA LYS A 384 -30.23 -20.83 -8.37
C LYS A 384 -29.50 -19.72 -9.16
N ASP A 385 -28.26 -19.98 -9.56
CA ASP A 385 -27.41 -18.98 -10.23
C ASP A 385 -27.65 -18.92 -11.73
N HIS A 386 -28.30 -19.94 -12.31
CA HIS A 386 -28.52 -20.10 -13.74
C HIS A 386 -30.00 -20.14 -14.15
N VAL A 387 -30.92 -20.12 -13.18
CA VAL A 387 -32.37 -20.16 -13.39
C VAL A 387 -33.01 -18.95 -12.73
N GLU A 388 -34.05 -18.41 -13.36
CA GLU A 388 -34.88 -17.34 -12.81
C GLU A 388 -36.37 -17.62 -12.98
N TRP A 389 -37.18 -16.94 -12.18
CA TRP A 389 -38.63 -16.92 -12.30
C TRP A 389 -39.03 -15.73 -13.19
N ASP A 390 -39.64 -15.99 -14.34
CA ASP A 390 -40.02 -14.93 -15.30
C ASP A 390 -41.36 -14.24 -14.96
N GLY A 391 -42.03 -14.68 -13.90
CA GLY A 391 -43.37 -14.25 -13.52
C GLY A 391 -44.43 -15.33 -13.71
N GLU A 392 -44.20 -16.29 -14.60
CA GLU A 392 -45.13 -17.37 -14.93
C GLU A 392 -44.52 -18.77 -14.77
N LYS A 393 -43.23 -18.92 -15.08
CA LYS A 393 -42.50 -20.19 -15.03
C LYS A 393 -41.00 -19.98 -14.75
N PHE A 394 -40.32 -21.07 -14.41
CA PHE A 394 -38.87 -21.08 -14.32
C PHE A 394 -38.25 -21.13 -15.73
N VAL A 395 -37.31 -20.23 -16.00
CA VAL A 395 -36.57 -20.13 -17.26
C VAL A 395 -35.06 -20.02 -17.02
N PRO A 396 -34.21 -20.49 -17.95
CA PRO A 396 -32.77 -20.28 -17.85
C PRO A 396 -32.45 -18.80 -17.92
N LYS A 397 -31.54 -18.33 -17.07
CA LYS A 397 -30.94 -17.00 -17.20
C LYS A 397 -30.13 -16.93 -18.49
N PRO A 398 -30.15 -15.81 -19.23
CA PRO A 398 -29.27 -15.61 -20.37
C PRO A 398 -27.82 -15.82 -19.99
N MET A 399 -27.10 -16.67 -20.73
CA MET A 399 -25.69 -16.94 -20.45
C MET A 399 -24.84 -16.93 -21.71
N ASP A 400 -23.62 -16.45 -21.53
CA ASP A 400 -22.60 -16.48 -22.57
C ASP A 400 -21.93 -17.84 -22.64
N LEU A 401 -21.78 -18.31 -23.87
CA LEU A 401 -21.18 -19.58 -24.21
C LEU A 401 -19.99 -19.36 -25.16
N PHE A 402 -18.92 -20.09 -24.89
CA PHE A 402 -17.67 -20.03 -25.65
C PHE A 402 -17.53 -21.28 -26.49
N ARG A 403 -17.53 -21.10 -27.81
CA ARG A 403 -17.50 -22.19 -28.79
C ARG A 403 -16.09 -22.69 -28.98
N ILE A 404 -15.95 -24.01 -28.96
CA ILE A 404 -14.71 -24.74 -29.16
C ILE A 404 -14.90 -25.77 -30.27
N ASN A 405 -13.89 -25.88 -31.13
CA ASN A 405 -13.85 -26.89 -32.19
C ASN A 405 -13.04 -28.11 -31.73
N LEU A 406 -13.73 -29.17 -31.31
CA LEU A 406 -13.11 -30.42 -30.87
C LEU A 406 -12.36 -31.16 -31.99
N ALA A 407 -12.62 -30.87 -33.27
CA ALA A 407 -11.86 -31.46 -34.36
C ALA A 407 -10.38 -31.06 -34.30
N ASN A 408 -10.09 -29.82 -33.87
CA ASN A 408 -8.72 -29.31 -33.75
C ASN A 408 -7.90 -30.02 -32.66
N PHE A 409 -8.57 -30.69 -31.71
CA PHE A 409 -7.89 -31.44 -30.65
C PHE A 409 -7.68 -32.91 -30.98
N ARG A 410 -8.43 -33.44 -31.95
CA ARG A 410 -8.38 -34.85 -32.36
C ARG A 410 -7.37 -35.11 -33.47
N ASP A 411 -7.09 -34.10 -34.28
CA ASP A 411 -6.11 -34.15 -35.36
C ASP A 411 -4.99 -33.16 -35.08
N SER A 412 -3.84 -33.67 -34.64
CA SER A 412 -2.66 -32.85 -34.33
C SER A 412 -2.14 -32.07 -35.53
N GLN A 413 -2.48 -32.47 -36.77
CA GLN A 413 -2.07 -31.74 -37.98
C GLN A 413 -2.85 -30.44 -38.17
N LEU A 414 -4.03 -30.31 -37.57
CA LEU A 414 -4.84 -29.09 -37.61
C LEU A 414 -4.40 -28.05 -36.57
N PHE A 415 -3.67 -28.48 -35.54
CA PHE A 415 -3.16 -27.60 -34.49
C PHE A 415 -1.78 -27.07 -34.86
N GLN A 416 -1.67 -25.75 -35.06
CA GLN A 416 -0.38 -25.12 -35.32
C GLN A 416 0.26 -24.67 -34.02
N ASP A 417 1.45 -25.20 -33.72
CA ASP A 417 2.26 -24.76 -32.58
C ASP A 417 2.47 -23.24 -32.61
N ARG A 418 2.41 -22.63 -31.42
CA ARG A 418 2.71 -21.20 -31.23
C ARG A 418 3.90 -21.02 -30.32
N LYS A 419 4.76 -20.09 -30.71
CA LYS A 419 5.97 -19.73 -29.96
C LYS A 419 5.72 -18.43 -29.23
N VAL A 420 5.86 -18.45 -27.91
CA VAL A 420 5.68 -17.27 -27.04
C VAL A 420 6.99 -16.97 -26.34
N ARG A 421 7.38 -15.69 -26.28
CA ARG A 421 8.56 -15.27 -25.52
C ARG A 421 8.14 -14.92 -24.10
N VAL A 422 8.62 -15.70 -23.15
CA VAL A 422 8.19 -15.65 -21.76
C VAL A 422 9.32 -15.10 -20.91
N SER A 423 8.99 -14.09 -20.12
CA SER A 423 9.89 -13.52 -19.12
C SER A 423 9.66 -14.17 -17.76
N TYR A 424 10.73 -14.54 -17.08
CA TYR A 424 10.66 -15.25 -15.80
C TYR A 424 11.81 -14.87 -14.85
N ILE A 425 11.64 -15.20 -13.57
CA ILE A 425 12.65 -15.04 -12.52
C ILE A 425 12.77 -16.39 -11.80
N THR A 426 13.97 -16.94 -11.74
CA THR A 426 14.27 -18.15 -10.95
C THR A 426 14.40 -17.78 -9.48
N ALA A 427 13.53 -18.25 -8.59
CA ALA A 427 13.62 -18.03 -7.16
C ALA A 427 14.87 -18.69 -6.56
N ILE A 428 15.47 -18.05 -5.56
CA ILE A 428 16.70 -18.58 -4.91
C ILE A 428 16.37 -19.38 -3.66
N LEU A 429 15.35 -18.95 -2.92
CA LEU A 429 14.89 -19.66 -1.74
C LEU A 429 13.47 -20.16 -1.97
N THR A 430 13.22 -21.35 -1.44
CA THR A 430 11.92 -21.99 -1.41
C THR A 430 11.64 -22.43 0.03
N ALA A 431 10.42 -22.19 0.50
CA ALA A 431 9.93 -22.70 1.78
C ALA A 431 8.62 -23.46 1.55
N PRO A 432 8.55 -24.76 1.89
CA PRO A 432 7.29 -25.49 1.86
C PRO A 432 6.32 -24.91 2.90
N ILE A 433 5.02 -25.01 2.63
CA ILE A 433 4.02 -24.65 3.64
C ILE A 433 4.11 -25.62 4.81
N ASN A 434 4.21 -25.05 6.00
CA ASN A 434 4.30 -25.78 7.25
C ASN A 434 3.11 -25.44 8.13
N PHE A 435 2.67 -26.45 8.87
CA PHE A 435 1.58 -26.36 9.83
C PHE A 435 2.19 -26.58 11.20
N VAL A 436 2.11 -25.58 12.08
CA VAL A 436 2.43 -25.82 13.48
C VAL A 436 1.28 -26.61 14.07
N ARG A 437 1.37 -27.94 14.04
CA ARG A 437 0.60 -28.75 14.98
C ARG A 437 1.14 -28.39 16.35
N HIS A 438 0.39 -27.61 17.13
CA HIS A 438 0.62 -27.55 18.57
C HIS A 438 0.24 -28.92 19.18
N SER A 439 1.02 -29.96 18.87
CA SER A 439 1.05 -31.15 19.71
C SER A 439 1.70 -30.72 21.01
N ASP A 440 0.86 -30.63 22.04
CA ASP A 440 1.17 -30.29 23.42
C ASP A 440 1.48 -28.80 23.67
N LEU A 441 0.48 -27.94 23.52
CA LEU A 441 0.33 -26.85 24.50
C LEU A 441 -0.19 -27.51 25.78
N THR A 442 0.71 -28.06 26.59
CA THR A 442 0.35 -28.18 28.01
C THR A 442 0.18 -26.75 28.52
N ILE A 443 -0.85 -26.51 29.34
CA ILE A 443 -1.09 -25.21 30.00
C ILE A 443 0.19 -24.67 30.67
N THR A 444 1.13 -25.57 31.02
CA THR A 444 2.47 -25.28 31.50
C THR A 444 3.40 -24.59 30.51
N ASP A 445 3.37 -24.90 29.21
CA ASP A 445 4.23 -24.28 28.19
C ASP A 445 3.72 -22.92 27.75
N GLU A 446 2.39 -22.74 27.68
CA GLU A 446 1.77 -21.41 27.54
C GLU A 446 2.04 -20.57 28.77
N TRP A 447 1.88 -21.11 29.99
CA TRP A 447 2.16 -20.37 31.22
C TRP A 447 3.64 -20.03 31.38
N GLN A 448 4.56 -20.91 30.99
CA GLN A 448 6.00 -20.61 30.98
C GLN A 448 6.34 -19.59 29.90
N SER A 449 5.77 -19.70 28.69
CA SER A 449 5.94 -18.70 27.64
C SER A 449 5.33 -17.35 28.04
N LEU A 450 4.20 -17.35 28.75
CA LEU A 450 3.58 -16.15 29.31
C LEU A 450 4.44 -15.60 30.45
N GLN A 451 5.02 -16.45 31.31
CA GLN A 451 5.92 -16.03 32.36
C GLN A 451 7.20 -15.41 31.78
N PHE A 452 7.78 -16.03 30.75
CA PHE A 452 8.93 -15.47 30.04
C PHE A 452 8.56 -14.19 29.32
N ALA A 453 7.42 -14.13 28.63
CA ALA A 453 6.94 -12.92 27.98
C ALA A 453 6.60 -11.80 28.96
N VAL A 454 6.03 -12.13 30.13
CA VAL A 454 5.76 -11.19 31.22
C VAL A 454 7.06 -10.74 31.87
N ARG A 455 8.05 -11.61 32.03
CA ARG A 455 9.37 -11.28 32.59
C ARG A 455 10.23 -10.47 31.62
N ASP A 456 10.13 -10.75 30.32
CA ASP A 456 10.70 -9.93 29.25
C ASP A 456 9.93 -8.62 29.11
N LEU A 457 8.60 -8.60 29.25
CA LEU A 457 7.82 -7.37 29.34
C LEU A 457 8.21 -6.60 30.59
N GLU A 458 8.47 -7.22 31.72
CA GLU A 458 8.88 -6.58 32.96
C GLU A 458 10.32 -6.07 32.85
N LYS A 459 11.18 -6.76 32.10
CA LYS A 459 12.55 -6.31 31.79
C LYS A 459 12.56 -5.19 30.76
N LEU A 460 11.81 -5.31 29.65
CA LEU A 460 11.60 -4.29 28.62
C LEU A 460 10.85 -3.07 29.16
N LEU A 461 9.91 -3.28 30.09
CA LEU A 461 9.25 -2.22 30.83
C LEU A 461 10.30 -1.57 31.72
N ASN A 462 11.02 -2.30 32.58
CA ASN A 462 12.08 -1.74 33.44
C ASN A 462 13.31 -1.16 32.69
N GLU A 463 13.53 -1.52 31.42
CA GLU A 463 14.49 -0.90 30.51
C GLU A 463 13.87 0.35 29.85
N ARG A 464 12.60 0.33 29.43
CA ARG A 464 11.84 1.52 28.98
C ARG A 464 11.59 2.55 30.07
N THR A 465 11.31 2.14 31.31
CA THR A 465 11.11 3.05 32.45
C THR A 465 12.42 3.50 33.07
N ARG A 466 13.57 2.92 32.69
CA ARG A 466 14.88 3.46 33.07
C ARG A 466 15.28 4.68 32.23
N ASP A 467 14.72 4.85 31.04
CA ASP A 467 15.17 5.87 30.07
C ASP A 467 14.17 6.98 29.76
N ILE A 468 12.93 6.97 30.27
CA ILE A 468 12.11 8.19 30.26
C ILE A 468 12.54 9.02 31.47
N VAL A 469 13.66 9.73 31.30
CA VAL A 469 14.04 10.79 32.21
C VAL A 469 13.13 11.97 31.90
N ASP A 470 12.17 12.24 32.77
CA ASP A 470 11.50 13.54 32.74
C ASP A 470 12.58 14.61 33.01
N ILE A 471 13.00 15.28 31.94
CA ILE A 471 13.98 16.36 32.03
C ILE A 471 13.39 17.62 32.69
N GLY A 472 12.07 17.65 32.96
CA GLY A 472 11.37 18.72 33.65
C GLY A 472 11.35 20.05 32.89
N LYS A 473 11.68 20.03 31.60
CA LYS A 473 11.82 21.22 30.75
C LYS A 473 11.48 20.92 29.30
N ILE A 474 11.20 21.97 28.52
CA ILE A 474 11.06 21.86 27.08
C ILE A 474 12.42 21.47 26.47
N PRO A 475 12.49 20.49 25.55
CA PRO A 475 13.75 20.06 24.93
C PRO A 475 14.46 21.20 24.20
N THR A 476 15.74 21.39 24.50
CA THR A 476 16.60 22.43 23.89
C THR A 476 17.58 21.86 22.86
N SER A 477 17.62 20.54 22.71
CA SER A 477 18.55 19.85 21.82
C SER A 477 18.05 18.46 21.41
N CYS A 478 18.67 17.88 20.37
CA CYS A 478 18.49 16.48 20.01
C CYS A 478 18.86 15.53 21.16
N ARG A 479 19.81 15.92 22.02
CA ARG A 479 20.12 15.13 23.21
C ARG A 479 18.97 15.11 24.21
N ASP A 480 18.35 16.26 24.46
CA ASP A 480 17.17 16.35 25.32
C ASP A 480 16.02 15.52 24.73
N LEU A 481 15.80 15.59 23.41
CA LEU A 481 14.80 14.78 22.70
C LEU A 481 15.09 13.28 22.85
N TYR A 482 16.35 12.88 22.70
CA TYR A 482 16.77 11.49 22.90
C TYR A 482 16.50 11.01 24.34
N GLN A 483 16.79 11.84 25.34
CA GLN A 483 16.54 11.53 26.75
C GLN A 483 15.07 11.38 27.14
N ILE A 484 14.15 12.00 26.38
CA ILE A 484 12.71 11.83 26.58
C ILE A 484 12.09 10.76 25.66
N GLY A 485 12.94 9.97 24.97
CA GLY A 485 12.53 8.80 24.20
C GLY A 485 12.45 8.97 22.68
N HIS A 486 12.92 10.08 22.11
CA HIS A 486 13.00 10.22 20.65
C HIS A 486 14.20 9.43 20.09
N ILE A 487 13.92 8.39 19.31
CA ILE A 487 14.95 7.51 18.73
C ILE A 487 14.97 7.48 17.19
N LYS A 488 13.99 8.10 16.52
CA LYS A 488 13.90 8.12 15.05
C LYS A 488 14.50 9.39 14.49
N SER A 489 15.55 9.30 13.66
CA SER A 489 16.17 10.48 13.07
C SER A 489 15.18 11.27 12.20
N GLY A 490 15.26 12.60 12.22
CA GLY A 490 14.28 13.45 11.55
C GLY A 490 14.38 14.93 11.95
N LEU A 491 13.44 15.74 11.45
CA LEU A 491 13.29 17.14 11.83
C LEU A 491 12.46 17.26 13.11
N TYR A 492 12.94 18.06 14.05
CA TYR A 492 12.30 18.28 15.34
C TYR A 492 12.35 19.76 15.73
N SER A 493 11.30 20.21 16.42
CA SER A 493 11.28 21.53 17.03
C SER A 493 11.89 21.45 18.43
N VAL A 494 12.86 22.32 18.72
CA VAL A 494 13.51 22.47 20.02
C VAL A 494 13.43 23.92 20.47
N MET A 495 13.48 24.12 21.77
CA MET A 495 13.50 25.46 22.36
C MET A 495 14.89 26.08 22.21
N GLY A 496 14.98 27.17 21.46
CA GLY A 496 16.16 28.02 21.40
C GLY A 496 16.23 29.00 22.58
N THR A 497 17.05 30.05 22.47
CA THR A 497 17.21 31.03 23.55
C THR A 497 15.97 31.91 23.79
N LYS A 498 15.18 32.18 22.74
CA LYS A 498 13.97 33.02 22.77
C LYS A 498 12.83 32.44 21.93
N THR A 499 13.19 31.80 20.83
CA THR A 499 12.27 31.28 19.81
C THR A 499 12.38 29.77 19.70
N VAL A 500 11.42 29.16 19.04
CA VAL A 500 11.51 27.74 18.68
C VAL A 500 12.35 27.59 17.42
N GLU A 501 13.21 26.58 17.42
CA GLU A 501 14.14 26.26 16.34
C GLU A 501 13.82 24.88 15.78
N THR A 502 13.97 24.71 14.48
CA THR A 502 13.93 23.40 13.82
C THR A 502 15.35 22.87 13.68
N VAL A 503 15.57 21.66 14.18
CA VAL A 503 16.84 20.93 14.08
C VAL A 503 16.61 19.57 13.44
N TYR A 504 17.58 19.10 12.65
CA TYR A 504 17.63 17.71 12.24
C TYR A 504 18.42 16.91 13.28
N CYS A 505 17.76 15.92 13.87
CA CYS A 505 18.37 14.98 14.81
C CYS A 505 18.75 13.69 14.10
N ASN A 506 20.03 13.33 14.17
CA ASN A 506 20.54 12.04 13.73
C ASN A 506 20.86 11.15 14.95
N PHE A 507 19.91 10.32 15.35
CA PHE A 507 20.06 9.44 16.51
C PHE A 507 20.91 8.19 16.24
N PHE A 508 21.37 7.97 15.00
CA PHE A 508 22.30 6.89 14.66
C PHE A 508 23.76 7.26 14.92
N ASN A 509 24.07 8.54 15.14
CA ASN A 509 25.42 9.02 15.34
C ASN A 509 25.55 9.61 16.76
N VAL A 510 26.22 8.90 17.67
CA VAL A 510 26.28 9.24 19.11
C VAL A 510 27.43 10.22 19.41
N GLY A 511 27.57 11.29 18.60
CA GLY A 511 28.69 12.24 18.63
C GLY A 511 28.32 13.68 18.24
N GLU A 512 29.29 14.49 17.79
CA GLU A 512 29.12 15.92 17.46
C GLU A 512 28.16 16.20 16.27
N GLU A 513 27.89 15.20 15.42
CA GLU A 513 26.95 15.31 14.29
C GLU A 513 25.50 14.94 14.62
N MET A 514 25.17 14.75 15.91
CA MET A 514 23.82 14.36 16.34
C MET A 514 22.77 15.42 15.99
N GLN A 515 23.14 16.69 15.94
CA GLN A 515 22.24 17.82 15.72
C GLN A 515 22.75 18.72 14.60
N LYS A 516 21.88 18.98 13.62
CA LYS A 516 22.10 20.00 12.60
C LYS A 516 21.00 21.05 12.67
N TRP A 517 21.36 22.30 12.91
CA TRP A 517 20.42 23.42 12.88
C TRP A 517 19.89 23.63 11.46
N ILE A 518 18.56 23.80 11.32
CA ILE A 518 17.90 23.95 10.02
C ILE A 518 17.34 25.36 9.87
N GLY A 519 16.68 25.90 10.90
CA GLY A 519 16.06 27.22 10.84
C GLY A 519 15.24 27.55 12.08
N TYR A 520 14.60 28.71 12.06
CA TYR A 520 13.64 29.13 13.08
C TYR A 520 12.23 28.69 12.72
N ASP A 521 11.44 28.33 13.73
CA ASP A 521 10.02 28.07 13.59
C ASP A 521 9.24 29.27 14.17
N ASN A 522 8.45 29.95 13.34
CA ASN A 522 7.78 31.19 13.73
C ASN A 522 6.47 30.90 14.49
N ILE A 523 6.61 30.38 15.70
CA ILE A 523 5.50 30.04 16.58
C ILE A 523 4.98 31.30 17.27
N LYS A 524 3.66 31.47 17.26
CA LYS A 524 2.94 32.54 17.96
C LYS A 524 1.87 31.90 18.82
N SER A 525 1.97 32.04 20.14
CA SER A 525 0.99 31.48 21.09
C SER A 525 -0.35 32.22 21.02
N LEU A 526 -0.29 33.52 20.70
CA LEU A 526 -1.45 34.37 20.53
C LEU A 526 -1.25 35.30 19.32
N PRO A 527 -1.93 35.06 18.17
CA PRO A 527 -1.85 35.97 17.04
C PRO A 527 -2.34 37.35 17.47
N THR A 528 -1.46 38.35 17.34
CA THR A 528 -1.74 39.73 17.79
C THR A 528 -1.46 40.69 16.66
N TYR A 529 -2.51 41.25 16.09
CA TYR A 529 -2.42 42.25 15.04
C TYR A 529 -3.69 43.09 14.94
N PHE A 530 -3.53 44.37 14.63
CA PHE A 530 -4.64 45.30 14.49
C PHE A 530 -4.46 46.25 13.31
N HIS A 531 -5.59 46.77 12.85
CA HIS A 531 -5.72 47.86 11.90
C HIS A 531 -6.94 48.67 12.31
N VAL A 532 -6.72 49.91 12.74
CA VAL A 532 -7.78 50.83 13.14
C VAL A 532 -7.70 52.13 12.35
N GLN A 533 -8.85 52.79 12.18
CA GLN A 533 -8.97 54.03 11.42
C GLN A 533 -9.78 55.08 12.17
N ARG A 534 -9.52 56.33 11.84
CA ARG A 534 -10.39 57.45 12.22
C ARG A 534 -11.41 57.71 11.12
N ASN A 535 -12.55 58.27 11.50
CA ASN A 535 -13.60 58.76 10.60
C ASN A 535 -13.89 60.25 10.82
N SER A 536 -13.10 60.94 11.64
CA SER A 536 -13.27 62.34 12.02
C SER A 536 -11.92 63.02 12.27
N PRO A 537 -11.80 64.33 11.98
CA PRO A 537 -10.57 65.08 12.19
C PRO A 537 -10.08 65.05 13.64
N PHE A 538 -8.80 65.35 13.86
CA PHE A 538 -8.21 65.40 15.21
C PHE A 538 -7.15 66.48 15.37
N SER A 539 -7.24 67.26 16.45
CA SER A 539 -6.36 68.42 16.68
C SER A 539 -5.99 68.62 18.15
N ILE A 540 -6.13 67.58 18.99
CA ILE A 540 -5.78 67.68 20.42
C ILE A 540 -4.34 67.22 20.64
N LYS A 541 -3.50 68.08 21.22
CA LYS A 541 -2.10 67.79 21.54
C LYS A 541 -1.96 66.94 22.80
N ASN A 542 -0.89 66.14 22.85
CA ASN A 542 -0.42 65.41 24.02
C ASN A 542 -1.40 64.40 24.64
N ILE A 543 -2.37 63.93 23.86
CA ILE A 543 -3.23 62.82 24.24
C ILE A 543 -3.18 61.72 23.18
N PRO A 544 -3.30 60.44 23.56
CA PRO A 544 -3.45 59.35 22.59
C PRO A 544 -4.59 59.63 21.59
N ILE A 545 -4.34 59.37 20.32
CA ILE A 545 -5.33 59.53 19.26
C ILE A 545 -6.34 58.38 19.34
N PRO A 546 -7.64 58.62 19.60
CA PRO A 546 -8.65 57.56 19.58
C PRO A 546 -8.99 57.15 18.15
N PHE A 547 -9.60 55.98 17.98
CA PHE A 547 -10.05 55.45 16.69
C PHE A 547 -11.52 55.05 16.76
N HIS A 548 -12.17 54.99 15.59
CA HIS A 548 -13.63 54.76 15.51
C HIS A 548 -13.95 53.49 14.73
N ILE A 549 -13.08 53.10 13.81
CA ILE A 549 -13.30 51.97 12.91
C ILE A 549 -12.26 50.90 13.19
N GLU A 550 -12.75 49.73 13.58
CA GLU A 550 -11.96 48.51 13.68
C GLU A 550 -12.02 47.78 12.33
N LYS A 551 -10.92 47.79 11.56
CA LYS A 551 -10.82 46.94 10.37
C LYS A 551 -10.37 45.52 10.74
N LEU A 552 -9.50 45.42 11.74
CA LEU A 552 -8.95 44.17 12.27
C LEU A 552 -8.42 44.40 13.69
N ASN A 553 -8.65 43.47 14.62
CA ASN A 553 -8.14 43.56 15.99
C ASN A 553 -8.03 42.18 16.65
N VAL A 554 -7.23 41.30 16.04
CA VAL A 554 -7.03 39.95 16.54
C VAL A 554 -6.10 39.99 17.74
N GLY A 555 -6.50 39.27 18.80
CA GLY A 555 -5.89 39.37 20.14
C GLY A 555 -6.51 40.47 21.02
N LYS A 556 -7.41 41.32 20.48
CA LYS A 556 -8.10 42.42 21.20
C LYS A 556 -7.15 43.31 22.01
N ALA A 557 -5.94 43.50 21.49
CA ALA A 557 -4.87 44.24 22.14
C ALA A 557 -4.95 45.76 21.87
N MET A 558 -5.70 46.19 20.86
CA MET A 558 -5.93 47.60 20.57
C MET A 558 -7.26 48.08 21.18
N ASP A 559 -7.20 49.06 22.10
CA ASP A 559 -8.39 49.78 22.57
C ASP A 559 -8.59 51.03 21.71
N LEU A 560 -9.67 51.03 20.94
CA LEU A 560 -10.04 52.12 20.04
C LEU A 560 -10.36 53.42 20.80
N LYS A 561 -11.04 53.33 21.95
CA LYS A 561 -11.47 54.52 22.70
C LYS A 561 -10.30 55.23 23.34
N SER A 562 -9.35 54.47 23.90
CA SER A 562 -8.14 55.05 24.47
C SER A 562 -7.07 55.33 23.42
N GLY A 563 -7.16 54.73 22.23
CA GLY A 563 -6.13 54.84 21.20
C GLY A 563 -4.83 54.09 21.52
N LYS A 564 -4.87 53.11 22.42
CA LYS A 564 -3.68 52.44 22.94
C LYS A 564 -3.70 50.96 22.60
N PHE A 565 -2.58 50.48 22.08
CA PHE A 565 -2.25 49.07 21.99
C PHE A 565 -1.60 48.64 23.32
N THR A 566 -1.99 47.49 23.87
CA THR A 566 -1.36 46.87 25.04
C THR A 566 -0.80 45.52 24.62
N ALA A 567 0.52 45.34 24.74
CA ALA A 567 1.20 44.12 24.34
C ALA A 567 0.72 42.93 25.20
N PRO A 568 0.11 41.88 24.60
CA PRO A 568 -0.37 40.73 25.36
C PRO A 568 0.74 39.73 25.67
N ARG A 569 1.84 39.75 24.90
CA ARG A 569 2.98 38.84 24.98
C ARG A 569 4.28 39.59 24.80
N ALA A 570 5.37 39.04 25.35
CA ALA A 570 6.70 39.54 25.07
C ALA A 570 7.08 39.25 23.62
N GLY A 571 7.74 40.17 22.94
CA GLY A 571 8.21 39.93 21.58
C GLY A 571 8.55 41.18 20.80
N THR A 572 8.89 40.98 19.53
CA THR A 572 9.19 42.04 18.57
C THR A 572 7.91 42.41 17.83
N TYR A 573 7.50 43.68 17.94
CA TYR A 573 6.31 44.22 17.29
C TYR A 573 6.68 45.27 16.25
N TYR A 574 5.94 45.28 15.16
CA TYR A 574 5.97 46.35 14.18
C TYR A 574 4.72 47.23 14.34
N PHE A 575 4.90 48.54 14.22
CA PHE A 575 3.84 49.52 14.20
C PHE A 575 4.02 50.48 13.03
N SER A 576 2.92 50.85 12.39
CA SER A 576 2.87 51.87 11.36
C SER A 576 1.64 52.75 11.54
N PHE A 577 1.86 54.05 11.53
CA PHE A 577 0.83 55.05 11.49
C PHE A 577 0.98 55.89 10.23
N THR A 578 -0.12 56.13 9.55
CA THR A 578 -0.21 57.06 8.43
C THR A 578 -1.37 58.03 8.67
N GLY A 579 -1.21 59.25 8.18
CA GLY A 579 -2.24 60.27 8.25
C GLY A 579 -1.97 61.38 7.24
N VAL A 580 -2.93 62.29 7.14
CA VAL A 580 -2.81 63.50 6.31
C VAL A 580 -2.96 64.70 7.23
N ALA A 581 -1.96 65.57 7.27
CA ALA A 581 -2.04 66.84 7.97
C ALA A 581 -2.70 67.85 7.04
N GLN A 582 -3.76 68.51 7.51
CA GLN A 582 -4.37 69.64 6.80
C GLN A 582 -3.96 70.94 7.46
N PHE A 583 -3.48 71.87 6.63
CA PHE A 583 -3.01 73.18 7.02
C PHE A 583 -4.04 74.26 6.67
N SER A 584 -4.29 75.16 7.61
CA SER A 584 -5.00 76.40 7.34
C SER A 584 -4.14 77.35 6.50
N LYS A 585 -4.77 78.25 5.74
CA LYS A 585 -4.05 79.30 4.99
C LYS A 585 -3.16 80.13 5.92
N SER A 586 -1.88 80.23 5.61
CA SER A 586 -0.88 80.97 6.38
C SER A 586 0.24 81.47 5.48
N SER A 587 0.71 82.69 5.73
CA SER A 587 1.93 83.22 5.08
C SER A 587 3.22 82.86 5.85
N THR A 588 3.10 82.22 7.00
CA THR A 588 4.24 81.76 7.83
C THR A 588 4.32 80.25 7.86
N LEU A 589 5.50 79.72 8.19
CA LEU A 589 5.73 78.28 8.38
C LEU A 589 4.75 77.71 9.43
N LEU A 590 4.02 76.67 9.06
CA LEU A 590 3.21 75.86 9.95
C LEU A 590 3.84 74.47 10.07
N GLN A 591 3.70 73.86 11.24
CA GLN A 591 4.29 72.55 11.52
C GLN A 591 3.24 71.59 12.10
N PHE A 592 3.40 70.32 11.79
CA PHE A 592 2.62 69.23 12.37
C PHE A 592 3.53 68.04 12.67
N GLY A 593 3.52 67.61 13.93
CA GLY A 593 4.34 66.54 14.43
C GLY A 593 3.52 65.51 15.19
N ILE A 594 3.54 64.28 14.73
CA ILE A 594 3.05 63.13 15.50
C ILE A 594 4.23 62.39 16.12
N SER A 595 3.97 61.68 17.20
CA SER A 595 4.97 60.85 17.83
C SER A 595 4.34 59.57 18.32
N LEU A 596 5.08 58.48 18.16
CA LEU A 596 4.73 57.16 18.64
C LEU A 596 5.40 56.97 20.00
N TYR A 597 4.64 56.52 20.98
CA TYR A 597 5.02 56.42 22.38
C TYR A 597 4.96 54.98 22.84
N LEU A 598 5.91 54.60 23.70
CA LEU A 598 5.95 53.37 24.46
C LEU A 598 6.03 53.74 25.94
N ASN A 599 5.00 53.40 26.72
CA ASN A 599 4.94 53.68 28.17
C ASN A 599 5.28 55.13 28.55
N GLY A 600 4.89 56.10 27.69
CA GLY A 600 5.14 57.52 27.92
C GLY A 600 6.46 58.05 27.36
N HIS A 601 7.34 57.18 26.86
CA HIS A 601 8.56 57.55 26.17
C HIS A 601 8.35 57.60 24.66
N ARG A 602 8.79 58.67 24.01
CA ARG A 602 8.72 58.81 22.55
C ARG A 602 9.75 57.89 21.88
N ILE A 603 9.29 57.02 20.97
CA ILE A 603 10.12 56.04 20.26
C ILE A 603 10.11 56.21 18.73
N GLY A 604 9.33 57.16 18.21
CA GLY A 604 9.33 57.54 16.80
C GLY A 604 8.62 58.87 16.59
N MET A 605 8.93 59.57 15.50
CA MET A 605 8.30 60.85 15.14
C MET A 605 8.07 60.94 13.64
N GLY A 606 6.92 61.46 13.25
CA GLY A 606 6.63 61.94 11.90
C GLY A 606 6.45 63.45 11.96
N TRP A 607 7.05 64.17 11.03
CA TRP A 607 7.07 65.64 11.03
C TRP A 607 6.86 66.17 9.62
N VAL A 608 5.99 67.17 9.49
CA VAL A 608 5.74 67.89 8.24
C VAL A 608 5.66 69.38 8.53
N GLU A 609 6.20 70.17 7.59
CA GLU A 609 6.16 71.63 7.63
C GLU A 609 5.72 72.16 6.28
N GLU A 610 4.91 73.20 6.29
CA GLU A 610 4.44 73.87 5.09
C GLU A 610 4.45 75.39 5.31
N ALA A 611 4.90 76.14 4.32
CA ALA A 611 4.90 77.61 4.32
C ALA A 611 4.06 78.14 3.16
N ASN A 612 3.52 79.36 3.31
CA ASN A 612 2.66 79.98 2.29
C ASN A 612 1.45 79.10 1.91
N THR A 613 0.86 78.44 2.90
CA THR A 613 -0.19 77.45 2.70
C THR A 613 -1.48 78.07 2.15
N ALA A 614 -2.14 77.36 1.24
CA ALA A 614 -3.51 77.66 0.81
C ALA A 614 -4.55 76.99 1.73
N ASN A 615 -5.81 77.42 1.66
CA ASN A 615 -6.89 76.71 2.35
C ASN A 615 -6.96 75.26 1.85
N HIS A 616 -7.09 74.31 2.79
CA HIS A 616 -7.16 72.87 2.53
C HIS A 616 -5.89 72.22 1.99
N GLN A 617 -4.73 72.91 2.03
CA GLN A 617 -3.45 72.28 1.71
C GLN A 617 -3.17 71.12 2.67
N SER A 618 -2.73 69.99 2.11
CA SER A 618 -2.63 68.73 2.84
C SER A 618 -1.32 68.03 2.52
N SER A 619 -0.67 67.47 3.54
CA SER A 619 0.61 66.77 3.40
C SER A 619 0.54 65.40 4.10
N PRO A 620 0.95 64.31 3.42
CA PRO A 620 0.97 62.99 4.05
C PRO A 620 2.06 62.94 5.12
N LEU A 621 1.77 62.24 6.21
CA LEU A 621 2.71 61.99 7.28
C LEU A 621 2.64 60.53 7.73
N ALA A 622 3.80 59.97 8.05
CA ALA A 622 3.90 58.59 8.50
C ALA A 622 4.94 58.46 9.61
N VAL A 623 4.74 57.49 10.48
CA VAL A 623 5.75 57.01 11.44
C VAL A 623 5.63 55.51 11.56
N GLN A 624 6.76 54.84 11.50
CA GLN A 624 6.84 53.39 11.66
C GLN A 624 7.98 53.05 12.61
N THR A 625 7.82 51.98 13.38
CA THR A 625 8.86 51.50 14.27
C THR A 625 8.72 50.01 14.52
N THR A 626 9.86 49.38 14.81
CA THR A 626 9.92 48.01 15.32
C THR A 626 10.48 48.08 16.74
N ALA A 627 9.75 47.52 17.70
CA ALA A 627 10.13 47.60 19.11
C ALA A 627 9.94 46.26 19.82
N ASN A 628 10.83 45.97 20.76
CA ASN A 628 10.67 44.86 21.71
C ASN A 628 9.75 45.32 22.83
N LEU A 629 8.67 44.58 23.07
CA LEU A 629 7.68 44.87 24.10
C LEU A 629 7.60 43.72 25.11
N LYS A 630 7.25 44.06 26.35
CA LYS A 630 6.87 43.12 27.41
C LYS A 630 5.35 43.08 27.59
N PRO A 631 4.78 42.03 28.20
CA PRO A 631 3.35 41.99 28.52
C PRO A 631 2.94 43.21 29.34
N GLY A 632 1.86 43.88 28.91
CA GLY A 632 1.34 45.09 29.55
C GLY A 632 1.94 46.41 29.05
N ASP A 633 3.01 46.38 28.25
CA ASP A 633 3.55 47.59 27.63
C ASP A 633 2.52 48.24 26.70
N GLN A 634 2.37 49.56 26.80
CA GLN A 634 1.40 50.33 26.03
C GLN A 634 2.06 51.15 24.94
N VAL A 635 1.53 51.02 23.72
CA VAL A 635 1.97 51.77 22.54
C VAL A 635 0.82 52.61 21.99
N TRP A 636 1.08 53.88 21.68
CA TRP A 636 0.10 54.76 21.05
C TRP A 636 0.75 55.86 20.21
N VAL A 637 -0.07 56.55 19.42
CA VAL A 637 0.34 57.74 18.68
C VAL A 637 -0.38 58.96 19.24
N GLN A 638 0.33 60.08 19.37
CA GLN A 638 -0.26 61.37 19.73
C GLN A 638 0.35 62.51 18.92
N ILE A 639 -0.39 63.62 18.83
CA ILE A 639 0.13 64.87 18.29
C ILE A 639 1.07 65.47 19.34
N TRP A 640 2.35 65.57 19.02
CA TRP A 640 3.37 66.14 19.89
C TRP A 640 3.54 67.65 19.68
N ALA A 641 3.55 68.10 18.43
CA ALA A 641 3.61 69.52 18.09
C ALA A 641 2.64 69.85 16.96
N MET A 642 2.07 71.05 17.01
CA MET A 642 1.08 71.51 16.04
C MET A 642 0.94 73.02 16.12
N SER A 643 1.02 73.70 14.96
CA SER A 643 0.65 75.11 14.82
C SER A 643 -0.86 75.31 14.87
N THR A 644 -1.31 76.51 15.23
CA THR A 644 -2.74 76.86 15.24
C THR A 644 -3.36 76.67 13.84
N GLY A 645 -4.54 76.04 13.77
CA GLY A 645 -5.27 75.81 12.52
C GLY A 645 -4.84 74.56 11.74
N VAL A 646 -3.86 73.80 12.24
CA VAL A 646 -3.44 72.52 11.64
C VAL A 646 -4.15 71.36 12.35
N SER A 647 -4.46 70.28 11.62
CA SER A 647 -5.10 69.08 12.20
C SER A 647 -4.82 67.82 11.38
N LEU A 648 -5.08 66.64 11.97
CA LEU A 648 -5.26 65.41 11.19
C LEU A 648 -6.57 65.51 10.43
N PHE A 649 -6.48 65.37 9.12
CA PHE A 649 -7.59 65.45 8.20
C PHE A 649 -8.37 64.14 8.14
N GLU A 650 -9.70 64.26 8.12
CA GLU A 650 -10.61 63.21 7.69
C GLU A 650 -11.80 63.82 6.95
N CYS A 651 -12.20 63.23 5.82
CA CYS A 651 -13.46 63.56 5.15
C CYS A 651 -14.00 62.38 4.35
N CYS A 652 -15.32 62.42 4.12
CA CYS A 652 -15.93 61.92 2.89
C CYS A 652 -15.68 60.41 2.65
N ASP A 653 -15.69 59.60 3.71
CA ASP A 653 -15.45 58.14 3.68
C ASP A 653 -14.10 57.69 3.07
N TYR A 654 -13.11 58.60 2.92
CA TYR A 654 -11.79 58.28 2.34
C TYR A 654 -10.73 57.84 3.38
N TYR A 655 -11.07 57.84 4.68
CA TYR A 655 -10.30 57.30 5.81
C TYR A 655 -8.76 57.42 5.69
N PHE A 656 -8.20 58.60 5.92
CA PHE A 656 -6.78 58.88 5.68
C PHE A 656 -5.85 58.52 6.85
N THR A 657 -6.39 58.44 8.07
CA THR A 657 -5.63 58.13 9.28
C THR A 657 -5.77 56.68 9.66
N HIS A 658 -4.65 55.97 9.63
CA HIS A 658 -4.57 54.54 9.94
C HIS A 658 -3.51 54.32 11.02
N PHE A 659 -3.81 53.37 11.90
CA PHE A 659 -2.80 52.80 12.79
C PHE A 659 -2.88 51.29 12.73
N THR A 660 -1.75 50.67 12.43
CA THR A 660 -1.61 49.23 12.29
C THR A 660 -0.41 48.76 13.09
N GLY A 661 -0.51 47.55 13.63
CA GLY A 661 0.61 46.90 14.27
C GLY A 661 0.39 45.42 14.44
N TRP A 662 1.49 44.68 14.51
CA TRP A 662 1.46 43.23 14.65
C TRP A 662 2.74 42.70 15.30
N ILE A 663 2.63 41.54 15.94
CA ILE A 663 3.79 40.80 16.43
C ILE A 663 4.51 40.12 15.25
N LEU A 664 5.78 40.47 15.08
CA LEU A 664 6.66 39.84 14.09
C LEU A 664 7.13 38.48 14.60
N GLU A 665 7.66 38.47 15.82
CA GLU A 665 8.27 37.32 16.50
C GLU A 665 7.93 37.39 17.99
N GLU A 666 7.45 36.28 18.55
CA GLU A 666 7.14 36.15 19.97
C GLU A 666 8.36 35.64 20.74
N ASP A 667 8.62 36.22 21.92
CA ASP A 667 9.57 35.64 22.87
C ASP A 667 8.86 34.50 23.61
N ILE A 668 8.84 33.34 22.95
CA ILE A 668 8.16 32.13 23.41
C ILE A 668 8.77 31.63 24.73
N ALA A 669 10.08 31.82 24.94
CA ALA A 669 10.75 31.41 26.17
C ALA A 669 10.12 32.08 27.41
N SER A 670 9.85 33.37 27.29
CA SER A 670 9.23 34.16 28.36
C SER A 670 7.71 34.00 28.47
N SER A 671 7.06 33.38 27.48
CA SER A 671 5.62 33.18 27.44
C SER A 671 5.17 31.78 27.90
N LEU A 672 6.12 30.83 27.97
CA LEU A 672 5.91 29.44 28.42
C LEU A 672 6.42 29.19 29.86
N LEU A 673 7.11 30.16 30.46
CA LEU A 673 7.47 30.23 31.88
C LEU A 673 6.46 31.13 32.61
#